data_AF-A0A8C4XC48-F1
#
_entry.id   AF-A0A8C4XC48-F1
#
_cell.length_a   1.000
_cell.length_b   1.000
_cell.length_c   1.000
_cell.angle_alpha   90.00
_cell.angle_beta   90.00
_cell.angle_gamma   90.00
#
_symmetry.space_group_name_H-M   'P 1'
#
loop_
_entity.id
_entity.type
_entity.pdbx_description
1 polymer ?
#
loop_
_entity_poly.entity_id
_entity_poly.type
_entity_poly.pdbx_seq_one_letter_code
_entity_poly.pdbx_strand_id
1 'polypeptide(L)'
;MKSQSDEVQEELDEYQRELRDRANRSLQRLCNVLQEKPITEKAFSSENTEEMTHRSSEGTVSRQETELERSWSELKQSDAVNQLRLLIRQKEKEAKFATSPSRQKTTRMKDAKSPSADVPAVEDVIPIIHSQSQYIQHLEAEVRFCKTELSDMKQRIMVVVREELKSKPTEDAQKDSTITNHESKIIQNNVPVTSESTHAYISQSPQAISSTAEFTKWQMELEKLNLLYQAKTEVYEAQVISLRKDLAISQKDCEDLKGRLRHQESRNSLSNGRLVSGLCVKCAQHEAVLAQTHTNVHMQAIERLTRERDELMSVLSSLRSDLNEVQQRELNAFQQVKQAVEMAEEANLEKTKAMFQCEQLRNEIARQRERLDKELAVEQEKIARARDEVKEEMEKDKQTLKATAMHLSEKVASLESQTERLTREKDSLASQLEDAQKRCISQQDDTVKVCSELRHQLNQLQMQRDEAEKNLRECRSQNTRDLELRDQEIEKLSLEISKIKKRLDSAQQDAAQAKNESLRLTELLGRAEHQLHLTRLEKETALRCRSDDVKALTFQAQLCEQELTQKIQQMEAQHDKNVQECGVVLKSQNELIGKLKTECQNLESTLERITEKNRLEIDKLSQENKNLKATLGRCQKDKGEMEEQCIQHGKMHERMKKRY
;
A
#
# COMPACT_ATOMS: atom_id res chain seq x y z
N MET A 1 -36.36 7.66 5.34
CA MET A 1 -36.23 7.84 3.89
C MET A 1 -35.14 6.90 3.42
N LYS A 2 -35.48 5.83 2.69
CA LYS A 2 -34.48 5.06 1.91
C LYS A 2 -34.16 5.84 0.64
N SER A 3 -32.95 5.72 0.13
CA SER A 3 -32.50 6.42 -1.07
C SER A 3 -33.07 5.73 -2.30
N GLN A 4 -33.50 6.48 -3.32
CA GLN A 4 -33.85 5.90 -4.63
C GLN A 4 -32.65 5.16 -5.28
N SER A 5 -31.42 5.45 -4.84
CA SER A 5 -30.21 4.71 -5.23
C SER A 5 -30.16 3.28 -4.68
N ASP A 6 -30.87 2.99 -3.57
CA ASP A 6 -30.83 1.67 -2.94
C ASP A 6 -31.79 0.70 -3.65
N GLU A 7 -32.99 1.17 -4.06
CA GLU A 7 -33.94 0.39 -4.86
C GLU A 7 -33.36 -0.01 -6.22
N VAL A 8 -32.74 0.94 -6.95
CA VAL A 8 -32.11 0.65 -8.25
C VAL A 8 -30.95 -0.34 -8.10
N GLN A 9 -30.22 -0.32 -6.98
CA GLN A 9 -29.15 -1.28 -6.72
C GLN A 9 -29.70 -2.67 -6.36
N GLU A 10 -30.77 -2.76 -5.56
CA GLU A 10 -31.45 -4.03 -5.26
C GLU A 10 -32.02 -4.68 -6.55
N GLU A 11 -32.67 -3.91 -7.44
CA GLU A 11 -33.16 -4.38 -8.75
C GLU A 11 -32.02 -4.87 -9.66
N LEU A 12 -30.89 -4.16 -9.69
CA LEU A 12 -29.74 -4.54 -10.52
C LEU A 12 -29.06 -5.81 -10.00
N ASP A 13 -28.97 -5.97 -8.68
CA ASP A 13 -28.43 -7.16 -8.04
C ASP A 13 -29.38 -8.38 -8.16
N GLU A 14 -30.69 -8.18 -8.19
CA GLU A 14 -31.67 -9.22 -8.55
C GLU A 14 -31.54 -9.64 -10.02
N TYR A 15 -31.47 -8.68 -10.95
CA TYR A 15 -31.29 -8.97 -12.37
C TYR A 15 -30.00 -9.76 -12.64
N GLN A 16 -28.89 -9.41 -11.98
CA GLN A 16 -27.65 -10.20 -12.05
C GLN A 16 -27.75 -11.57 -11.38
N ARG A 17 -28.63 -11.76 -10.38
CA ARG A 17 -28.91 -13.07 -9.76
C ARG A 17 -29.70 -13.95 -10.73
N GLU A 18 -30.76 -13.42 -11.33
CA GLU A 18 -31.53 -14.11 -12.36
C GLU A 18 -30.68 -14.55 -13.55
N LEU A 19 -29.78 -13.68 -14.02
CA LEU A 19 -28.85 -13.99 -15.12
C LEU A 19 -27.93 -15.16 -14.76
N ARG A 20 -27.35 -15.14 -13.56
CA ARG A 20 -26.51 -16.24 -13.04
C ARG A 20 -27.31 -17.53 -12.90
N ASP A 21 -28.53 -17.48 -12.38
CA ASP A 21 -29.39 -18.67 -12.25
C ASP A 21 -29.87 -19.20 -13.60
N ARG A 22 -30.15 -18.32 -14.58
CA ARG A 22 -30.52 -18.70 -15.94
C ARG A 22 -29.32 -19.35 -16.67
N ALA A 23 -28.11 -18.83 -16.47
CA ALA A 23 -26.87 -19.45 -16.97
C ALA A 23 -26.57 -20.80 -16.29
N ASN A 24 -26.68 -20.88 -14.96
CA ASN A 24 -26.47 -22.12 -14.20
C ASN A 24 -27.48 -23.21 -14.56
N ARG A 25 -28.77 -22.87 -14.74
CA ARG A 25 -29.79 -23.81 -15.25
C ARG A 25 -29.50 -24.26 -16.69
N SER A 26 -28.92 -23.40 -17.53
CA SER A 26 -28.47 -23.77 -18.88
C SER A 26 -27.29 -24.75 -18.82
N LEU A 27 -26.28 -24.46 -18.00
CA LEU A 27 -25.11 -25.32 -17.78
C LEU A 27 -25.49 -26.66 -17.16
N GLN A 28 -26.39 -26.71 -16.18
CA GLN A 28 -26.90 -27.96 -15.62
C GLN A 28 -27.65 -28.81 -16.64
N ARG A 29 -28.47 -28.20 -17.51
CA ARG A 29 -29.12 -28.91 -18.63
C ARG A 29 -28.08 -29.47 -19.60
N LEU A 30 -27.03 -28.72 -19.90
CA LEU A 30 -25.89 -29.17 -20.72
C LEU A 30 -25.11 -30.32 -20.06
N CYS A 31 -24.81 -30.23 -18.76
CA CYS A 31 -24.15 -31.30 -18.01
C CYS A 31 -24.98 -32.58 -17.98
N ASN A 32 -26.29 -32.49 -17.75
CA ASN A 32 -27.17 -33.66 -17.75
C ASN A 32 -27.23 -34.32 -19.14
N VAL A 33 -27.32 -33.53 -20.22
CA VAL A 33 -27.26 -34.02 -21.61
C VAL A 33 -25.90 -34.66 -21.95
N LEU A 34 -24.81 -34.19 -21.34
CA LEU A 34 -23.47 -34.76 -21.53
C LEU A 34 -23.17 -35.97 -20.64
N GLN A 35 -23.91 -36.17 -19.54
CA GLN A 35 -23.79 -37.35 -18.67
C GLN A 35 -24.64 -38.53 -19.13
N GLU A 36 -25.64 -38.32 -20.00
CA GLU A 36 -26.46 -39.40 -20.58
C GLU A 36 -25.81 -40.07 -21.81
N LYS A 37 -24.63 -40.71 -21.62
CA LYS A 37 -24.20 -41.89 -22.40
C LYS A 37 -23.09 -42.68 -21.68
N PRO A 38 -23.03 -44.02 -21.85
CA PRO A 38 -22.70 -44.90 -20.73
C PRO A 38 -21.22 -45.28 -20.57
N ILE A 39 -20.89 -45.56 -19.31
CA ILE A 39 -19.69 -46.28 -18.85
C ILE A 39 -19.67 -47.69 -19.44
N THR A 40 -18.51 -48.15 -19.92
CA THR A 40 -18.15 -49.58 -19.96
C THR A 40 -16.68 -49.77 -19.59
N GLU A 41 -16.43 -50.65 -18.62
CA GLU A 41 -15.08 -51.03 -18.18
C GLU A 41 -14.50 -52.19 -19.00
N LYS A 42 -13.20 -52.43 -18.81
CA LYS A 42 -12.47 -53.72 -18.91
C LYS A 42 -12.10 -54.30 -20.30
N ALA A 43 -10.82 -54.07 -20.62
CA ALA A 43 -9.72 -55.06 -20.52
C ALA A 43 -9.49 -56.13 -21.60
N PHE A 44 -8.21 -56.56 -21.62
CA PHE A 44 -7.57 -57.68 -22.33
C PHE A 44 -7.17 -57.48 -23.81
N SER A 45 -6.39 -58.46 -24.29
CA SER A 45 -5.15 -58.26 -25.05
C SER A 45 -4.91 -59.33 -26.13
N SER A 46 -3.90 -59.08 -26.98
CA SER A 46 -3.21 -60.01 -27.90
C SER A 46 -3.76 -60.18 -29.33
N GLU A 47 -2.83 -59.91 -30.27
CA GLU A 47 -2.48 -60.70 -31.45
C GLU A 47 -3.48 -61.06 -32.58
N ASN A 48 -3.13 -60.52 -33.76
CA ASN A 48 -2.87 -61.24 -35.03
C ASN A 48 -4.00 -61.65 -36.00
N THR A 49 -3.58 -61.56 -37.28
CA THR A 49 -3.97 -62.32 -38.47
C THR A 49 -5.32 -62.09 -39.17
N GLU A 50 -5.20 -61.45 -40.33
CA GLU A 50 -5.59 -61.93 -41.68
C GLU A 50 -7.04 -61.89 -42.22
N GLU A 51 -7.10 -61.29 -43.41
CA GLU A 51 -7.86 -61.65 -44.61
C GLU A 51 -9.42 -61.65 -44.70
N MET A 52 -9.89 -60.69 -45.51
CA MET A 52 -10.53 -60.93 -46.81
C MET A 52 -12.00 -61.42 -46.90
N THR A 53 -12.90 -60.43 -47.02
CA THR A 53 -14.04 -60.33 -47.98
C THR A 53 -15.44 -60.94 -47.73
N HIS A 54 -16.40 -60.12 -48.16
CA HIS A 54 -17.72 -60.43 -48.79
C HIS A 54 -19.00 -60.64 -47.94
N ARG A 55 -19.77 -59.53 -47.87
CA ARG A 55 -21.08 -59.33 -48.55
C ARG A 55 -22.41 -59.70 -47.83
N SER A 56 -23.04 -58.65 -47.28
CA SER A 56 -24.48 -58.29 -47.34
C SER A 56 -25.56 -58.96 -46.46
N SER A 57 -26.61 -58.15 -46.18
CA SER A 57 -27.91 -58.43 -45.51
C SER A 57 -27.88 -58.71 -44.00
N GLU A 58 -28.84 -58.29 -43.16
CA GLU A 58 -29.95 -57.30 -43.30
C GLU A 58 -30.54 -56.97 -41.90
N GLY A 59 -31.03 -55.74 -41.68
CA GLY A 59 -31.71 -55.32 -40.42
C GLY A 59 -30.77 -55.16 -39.19
N THR A 60 -31.09 -54.40 -38.14
CA THR A 60 -32.36 -53.79 -37.73
C THR A 60 -32.10 -52.65 -36.73
N VAL A 61 -32.35 -51.38 -37.07
CA VAL A 61 -32.58 -50.31 -36.06
C VAL A 61 -33.60 -49.29 -36.60
N SER A 62 -34.86 -49.40 -36.17
CA SER A 62 -35.81 -48.29 -36.24
C SER A 62 -36.63 -48.27 -34.96
N ARG A 63 -36.26 -47.38 -34.04
CA ARG A 63 -37.09 -46.97 -32.89
C ARG A 63 -36.66 -45.65 -32.23
N GLN A 64 -35.37 -45.29 -32.30
CA GLN A 64 -34.84 -44.15 -31.55
C GLN A 64 -34.89 -42.79 -32.29
N GLU A 65 -34.97 -42.78 -33.62
CA GLU A 65 -35.06 -41.53 -34.40
C GLU A 65 -36.41 -40.82 -34.26
N THR A 66 -37.51 -41.58 -34.09
CA THR A 66 -38.87 -41.00 -34.14
C THR A 66 -39.24 -40.14 -32.91
N GLU A 67 -38.53 -40.24 -31.79
CA GLU A 67 -38.77 -39.39 -30.61
C GLU A 67 -37.99 -38.06 -30.70
N LEU A 68 -36.78 -38.11 -31.26
CA LEU A 68 -36.04 -36.90 -31.65
C LEU A 68 -36.80 -36.12 -32.72
N GLU A 69 -37.33 -36.79 -33.75
CA GLU A 69 -38.00 -36.10 -34.86
C GLU A 69 -39.34 -35.46 -34.46
N ARG A 70 -40.08 -36.05 -33.52
CA ARG A 70 -41.29 -35.43 -32.93
C ARG A 70 -40.96 -34.21 -32.07
N SER A 71 -39.99 -34.32 -31.16
CA SER A 71 -39.57 -33.20 -30.32
C SER A 71 -38.94 -32.04 -31.13
N TRP A 72 -38.21 -32.34 -32.21
CA TRP A 72 -37.76 -31.33 -33.18
C TRP A 72 -38.90 -30.68 -33.98
N SER A 73 -40.01 -31.39 -34.19
CA SER A 73 -41.18 -30.87 -34.92
C SER A 73 -42.03 -29.95 -34.04
N GLU A 74 -42.22 -30.30 -32.75
CA GLU A 74 -42.88 -29.43 -31.76
C GLU A 74 -42.08 -28.14 -31.52
N LEU A 75 -40.75 -28.24 -31.41
CA LEU A 75 -39.90 -27.05 -31.27
C LEU A 75 -39.97 -26.12 -32.51
N LYS A 76 -40.13 -26.69 -33.71
CA LYS A 76 -40.31 -25.91 -34.96
C LYS A 76 -41.65 -25.18 -35.07
N GLN A 77 -42.64 -25.51 -34.22
CA GLN A 77 -43.97 -24.90 -34.18
C GLN A 77 -44.17 -23.94 -32.99
N SER A 78 -43.19 -23.79 -32.10
CA SER A 78 -43.21 -22.79 -31.03
C SER A 78 -43.30 -21.35 -31.57
N ASP A 79 -44.21 -20.53 -31.02
CA ASP A 79 -44.41 -19.14 -31.43
C ASP A 79 -43.13 -18.30 -31.37
N ALA A 80 -42.23 -18.59 -30.41
CA ALA A 80 -40.93 -17.93 -30.31
C ALA A 80 -40.05 -18.18 -31.56
N VAL A 81 -40.13 -19.36 -32.18
CA VAL A 81 -39.39 -19.71 -33.40
C VAL A 81 -40.01 -19.04 -34.62
N ASN A 82 -41.33 -18.85 -34.65
CA ASN A 82 -42.00 -18.09 -35.71
C ASN A 82 -41.73 -16.58 -35.60
N GLN A 83 -41.71 -16.02 -34.40
CA GLN A 83 -41.28 -14.63 -34.15
C GLN A 83 -39.80 -14.43 -34.53
N LEU A 84 -38.91 -15.36 -34.18
CA LEU A 84 -37.51 -15.32 -34.61
C LEU A 84 -37.37 -15.40 -36.14
N ARG A 85 -38.15 -16.25 -36.84
CA ARG A 85 -38.14 -16.28 -38.32
C ARG A 85 -38.64 -14.98 -38.95
N LEU A 86 -39.62 -14.31 -38.35
CA LEU A 86 -40.08 -12.98 -38.79
C LEU A 86 -38.99 -11.92 -38.59
N LEU A 87 -38.40 -11.86 -37.39
CA LEU A 87 -37.30 -10.93 -37.08
C LEU A 87 -36.04 -11.18 -37.93
N ILE A 88 -35.69 -12.45 -38.20
CA ILE A 88 -34.58 -12.80 -39.10
C ILE A 88 -34.91 -12.36 -40.53
N ARG A 89 -36.11 -12.59 -41.06
CA ARG A 89 -36.49 -12.08 -42.39
C ARG A 89 -36.56 -10.56 -42.49
N GLN A 90 -36.81 -9.88 -41.37
CA GLN A 90 -36.77 -8.42 -41.28
C GLN A 90 -35.31 -7.92 -41.28
N LYS A 91 -34.44 -8.55 -40.48
CA LYS A 91 -32.99 -8.30 -40.46
C LYS A 91 -32.29 -8.67 -41.77
N GLU A 92 -32.72 -9.72 -42.48
CA GLU A 92 -32.19 -10.10 -43.81
C GLU A 92 -32.62 -9.13 -44.92
N LYS A 93 -33.71 -8.37 -44.75
CA LYS A 93 -34.07 -7.26 -45.64
C LYS A 93 -33.23 -6.01 -45.32
N GLU A 94 -32.95 -5.74 -44.05
CA GLU A 94 -32.07 -4.65 -43.60
C GLU A 94 -30.59 -4.91 -43.97
N ALA A 95 -30.11 -6.15 -43.88
CA ALA A 95 -28.72 -6.53 -44.12
C ALA A 95 -28.32 -6.60 -45.61
N LYS A 96 -29.28 -6.64 -46.54
CA LYS A 96 -29.01 -6.68 -48.00
C LYS A 96 -28.61 -5.33 -48.61
N PHE A 97 -28.52 -4.27 -47.80
CA PHE A 97 -28.11 -2.93 -48.24
C PHE A 97 -26.78 -2.42 -47.63
N ALA A 98 -26.00 -3.25 -46.92
CA ALA A 98 -24.79 -2.80 -46.23
C ALA A 98 -23.58 -3.77 -46.33
N THR A 99 -22.86 -3.69 -47.45
CA THR A 99 -21.49 -4.22 -47.66
C THR A 99 -20.78 -3.27 -48.64
N SER A 100 -19.60 -2.68 -48.41
CA SER A 100 -18.59 -2.74 -47.33
C SER A 100 -17.73 -1.47 -47.35
N PRO A 101 -16.96 -1.11 -46.29
CA PRO A 101 -16.06 0.04 -46.33
C PRO A 101 -14.59 -0.33 -46.70
N SER A 102 -13.89 0.61 -47.34
CA SER A 102 -12.46 0.53 -47.69
C SER A 102 -11.60 1.53 -46.86
N ARG A 103 -10.28 1.51 -47.08
CA ARG A 103 -9.21 2.06 -46.22
C ARG A 103 -9.08 3.61 -46.15
N GLN A 104 -8.60 4.04 -44.97
CA GLN A 104 -7.61 5.12 -44.67
C GLN A 104 -8.03 6.58 -44.35
N LYS A 105 -7.73 6.97 -43.08
CA LYS A 105 -7.10 8.21 -42.52
C LYS A 105 -7.60 9.59 -43.00
N THR A 106 -7.93 10.56 -42.12
CA THR A 106 -6.99 11.31 -41.24
C THR A 106 -7.66 12.14 -40.11
N THR A 107 -7.03 12.22 -38.91
CA THR A 107 -6.97 13.32 -37.87
C THR A 107 -8.23 14.17 -37.50
N ARG A 108 -8.51 14.58 -36.24
CA ARG A 108 -7.65 15.06 -35.12
C ARG A 108 -8.38 15.05 -33.74
N MET A 109 -7.60 14.92 -32.65
CA MET A 109 -7.93 15.00 -31.19
C MET A 109 -9.00 16.06 -30.77
N LYS A 110 -9.88 15.90 -29.75
CA LYS A 110 -9.62 15.64 -28.31
C LYS A 110 -10.87 15.20 -27.49
N ASP A 111 -10.62 14.41 -26.45
CA ASP A 111 -11.25 14.31 -25.11
C ASP A 111 -12.70 14.79 -24.83
N ALA A 112 -13.58 13.85 -24.44
CA ALA A 112 -14.09 13.68 -23.05
C ALA A 112 -15.55 13.18 -22.95
N LYS A 113 -15.75 12.11 -22.14
CA LYS A 113 -16.99 11.64 -21.50
C LYS A 113 -18.24 11.37 -22.38
N SER A 114 -18.69 10.10 -22.34
CA SER A 114 -20.09 9.72 -22.55
C SER A 114 -21.04 10.48 -21.60
N PRO A 115 -22.24 10.86 -22.06
CA PRO A 115 -23.37 9.96 -21.80
C PRO A 115 -24.41 9.86 -22.94
N SER A 116 -25.27 8.83 -22.81
CA SER A 116 -26.65 8.69 -23.33
C SER A 116 -26.94 8.87 -24.83
N ALA A 117 -27.82 8.00 -25.33
CA ALA A 117 -28.39 8.10 -26.67
C ALA A 117 -29.42 9.24 -26.76
N ASP A 118 -29.37 10.01 -27.84
CA ASP A 118 -30.49 10.77 -28.38
C ASP A 118 -30.33 10.91 -29.91
N VAL A 119 -31.45 11.10 -30.60
CA VAL A 119 -31.55 11.06 -32.08
C VAL A 119 -31.10 12.40 -32.69
N PRO A 120 -30.33 12.42 -33.81
CA PRO A 120 -29.91 13.66 -34.46
C PRO A 120 -31.10 14.49 -34.96
N ALA A 121 -31.01 15.83 -34.82
CA ALA A 121 -32.05 16.75 -35.23
C ALA A 121 -32.13 16.86 -36.77
N VAL A 122 -33.32 17.21 -37.29
CA VAL A 122 -33.62 17.30 -38.73
C VAL A 122 -32.67 18.28 -39.47
N GLU A 123 -32.15 19.28 -38.77
CA GLU A 123 -31.24 20.29 -39.28
C GLU A 123 -29.87 19.70 -39.72
N ASP A 124 -29.39 18.65 -39.05
CA ASP A 124 -28.14 17.95 -39.41
C ASP A 124 -28.30 17.04 -40.64
N VAL A 125 -29.54 16.69 -41.00
CA VAL A 125 -29.83 15.77 -42.12
C VAL A 125 -29.82 16.51 -43.46
N ILE A 126 -30.14 17.81 -43.48
CA ILE A 126 -30.22 18.61 -44.72
C ILE A 126 -28.87 18.71 -45.45
N PRO A 127 -27.72 19.00 -44.79
CA PRO A 127 -26.41 18.97 -45.43
C PRO A 127 -26.04 17.59 -45.97
N ILE A 128 -26.42 16.53 -45.25
CA ILE A 128 -26.14 15.14 -45.65
C ILE A 128 -26.91 14.79 -46.92
N ILE A 129 -28.23 15.07 -46.98
CA ILE A 129 -29.05 14.86 -48.19
C ILE A 129 -28.49 15.68 -49.37
N HIS A 130 -28.04 16.92 -49.13
CA HIS A 130 -27.47 17.75 -50.20
C HIS A 130 -26.15 17.17 -50.72
N SER A 131 -25.27 16.68 -49.83
CA SER A 131 -24.01 16.00 -50.21
C SER A 131 -24.26 14.68 -50.97
N GLN A 132 -25.26 13.90 -50.57
CA GLN A 132 -25.66 12.67 -51.26
C GLN A 132 -26.25 12.96 -52.65
N SER A 133 -27.04 14.03 -52.78
CA SER A 133 -27.58 14.49 -54.07
C SER A 133 -26.45 14.92 -55.04
N GLN A 134 -25.45 15.66 -54.55
CA GLN A 134 -24.27 16.02 -55.34
C GLN A 134 -23.45 14.79 -55.77
N TYR A 135 -23.29 13.80 -54.88
CA TYR A 135 -22.59 12.55 -55.20
C TYR A 135 -23.34 11.71 -56.24
N ILE A 136 -24.68 11.65 -56.18
CA ILE A 136 -25.51 11.01 -57.21
C ILE A 136 -25.33 11.71 -58.55
N GLN A 137 -25.38 13.04 -58.60
CA GLN A 137 -25.17 13.80 -59.85
C GLN A 137 -23.77 13.58 -60.46
N HIS A 138 -22.73 13.39 -59.63
CA HIS A 138 -21.39 13.02 -60.08
C HIS A 138 -21.38 11.63 -60.73
N LEU A 139 -21.92 10.62 -60.06
CA LEU A 139 -22.01 9.26 -60.61
C LEU A 139 -22.84 9.23 -61.90
N GLU A 140 -23.94 9.99 -61.97
CA GLU A 140 -24.73 10.13 -63.20
C GLU A 140 -23.97 10.84 -64.33
N ALA A 141 -23.01 11.72 -64.02
CA ALA A 141 -22.13 12.32 -65.01
C ALA A 141 -21.07 11.32 -65.53
N GLU A 142 -20.44 10.55 -64.63
CA GLU A 142 -19.49 9.49 -65.00
C GLU A 142 -20.15 8.38 -65.83
N VAL A 143 -21.34 7.91 -65.44
CA VAL A 143 -22.10 6.91 -66.22
C VAL A 143 -22.48 7.45 -67.60
N ARG A 144 -22.83 8.74 -67.73
CA ARG A 144 -23.06 9.38 -69.04
C ARG A 144 -21.78 9.43 -69.87
N PHE A 145 -20.64 9.80 -69.27
CA PHE A 145 -19.34 9.84 -69.93
C PHE A 145 -18.90 8.46 -70.45
N CYS A 146 -18.98 7.41 -69.61
CA CYS A 146 -18.69 6.04 -70.03
C CYS A 146 -19.62 5.57 -71.16
N LYS A 147 -20.90 5.97 -71.14
CA LYS A 147 -21.85 5.63 -72.20
C LYS A 147 -21.55 6.36 -73.52
N THR A 148 -21.08 7.60 -73.49
CA THR A 148 -20.62 8.31 -74.70
C THR A 148 -19.34 7.70 -75.24
N GLU A 149 -18.33 7.44 -74.42
CA GLU A 149 -17.06 6.84 -74.86
C GLU A 149 -17.25 5.45 -75.47
N LEU A 150 -18.10 4.59 -74.87
CA LEU A 150 -18.43 3.28 -75.46
C LEU A 150 -19.18 3.39 -76.80
N SER A 151 -20.04 4.41 -76.96
CA SER A 151 -20.72 4.68 -78.23
C SER A 151 -19.73 5.17 -79.29
N ASP A 152 -18.76 6.00 -78.91
CA ASP A 152 -17.75 6.54 -79.81
C ASP A 152 -16.74 5.45 -80.23
N MET A 153 -16.32 4.61 -79.29
CA MET A 153 -15.50 3.41 -79.55
C MET A 153 -16.22 2.45 -80.52
N LYS A 154 -17.52 2.21 -80.33
CA LYS A 154 -18.34 1.42 -81.26
C LYS A 154 -18.36 2.04 -82.66
N GLN A 155 -18.50 3.37 -82.76
CA GLN A 155 -18.49 4.09 -84.04
C GLN A 155 -17.15 3.91 -84.76
N ARG A 156 -16.02 4.03 -84.04
CA ARG A 156 -14.66 3.82 -84.57
C ARG A 156 -14.45 2.38 -85.04
N ILE A 157 -14.90 1.38 -84.28
CA ILE A 157 -14.83 -0.03 -84.68
C ILE A 157 -15.63 -0.29 -85.98
N MET A 158 -16.83 0.29 -86.12
CA MET A 158 -17.60 0.16 -87.37
C MET A 158 -16.90 0.80 -88.59
N VAL A 159 -16.07 1.84 -88.40
CA VAL A 159 -15.25 2.42 -89.47
C VAL A 159 -14.13 1.45 -89.85
N VAL A 160 -13.36 0.95 -88.89
CA VAL A 160 -12.26 -0.01 -89.14
C VAL A 160 -12.77 -1.29 -89.82
N VAL A 161 -13.88 -1.86 -89.36
CA VAL A 161 -14.50 -3.04 -89.99
C VAL A 161 -14.97 -2.74 -91.42
N ARG A 162 -15.42 -1.51 -91.70
CA ARG A 162 -15.80 -1.09 -93.06
C ARG A 162 -14.59 -0.85 -93.97
N GLU A 163 -13.44 -0.49 -93.42
CA GLU A 163 -12.18 -0.32 -94.16
C GLU A 163 -11.54 -1.68 -94.48
N GLU A 164 -11.48 -2.62 -93.52
CA GLU A 164 -10.99 -3.98 -93.78
C GLU A 164 -11.85 -4.77 -94.78
N LEU A 165 -13.16 -4.53 -94.83
CA LEU A 165 -14.04 -5.12 -95.84
C LEU A 165 -13.89 -4.50 -97.24
N LYS A 166 -13.15 -3.39 -97.38
CA LYS A 166 -12.85 -2.74 -98.67
C LYS A 166 -11.45 -3.03 -99.21
N SER A 167 -10.48 -3.37 -98.36
CA SER A 167 -9.07 -3.57 -98.76
C SER A 167 -8.74 -4.98 -99.28
N LYS A 168 -9.64 -5.96 -99.14
CA LYS A 168 -9.35 -7.37 -99.47
C LYS A 168 -9.37 -7.84 -100.95
N PRO A 169 -9.88 -7.12 -101.98
CA PRO A 169 -9.97 -7.69 -103.33
C PRO A 169 -8.77 -7.40 -104.25
N THR A 170 -7.69 -6.77 -103.79
CA THR A 170 -6.64 -6.20 -104.69
C THR A 170 -5.22 -6.78 -104.59
N GLU A 171 -4.89 -7.63 -103.61
CA GLU A 171 -3.51 -8.17 -103.48
C GLU A 171 -3.27 -9.55 -104.12
N ASP A 172 -4.33 -10.35 -104.34
CA ASP A 172 -4.20 -11.73 -104.85
C ASP A 172 -4.04 -11.86 -106.38
N ALA A 173 -4.08 -10.74 -107.14
CA ALA A 173 -4.11 -10.76 -108.61
C ALA A 173 -2.76 -10.54 -109.31
N GLN A 174 -1.63 -10.43 -108.56
CA GLN A 174 -0.38 -9.87 -109.11
C GLN A 174 0.89 -10.73 -108.92
N LYS A 175 0.76 -12.05 -108.76
CA LYS A 175 1.91 -12.97 -108.55
C LYS A 175 2.09 -14.12 -109.55
N ASP A 176 1.20 -14.27 -110.53
CA ASP A 176 1.17 -15.43 -111.45
C ASP A 176 1.89 -15.23 -112.81
N SER A 177 2.86 -14.31 -112.93
CA SER A 177 3.42 -13.91 -114.24
C SER A 177 4.95 -14.00 -114.43
N THR A 178 5.71 -14.73 -113.59
CA THR A 178 7.20 -14.72 -113.72
C THR A 178 7.96 -15.98 -113.29
N ILE A 179 7.51 -17.20 -113.64
CA ILE A 179 8.37 -18.41 -113.52
C ILE A 179 8.25 -19.33 -114.75
N THR A 180 8.85 -18.93 -115.88
CA THR A 180 9.24 -19.85 -116.98
C THR A 180 10.52 -19.33 -117.66
N ASN A 181 11.68 -19.90 -117.30
CA ASN A 181 12.90 -20.08 -118.12
C ASN A 181 14.15 -20.18 -117.24
N HIS A 182 14.81 -21.35 -117.26
CA HIS A 182 16.23 -21.54 -117.60
C HIS A 182 16.79 -22.86 -117.03
N GLU A 183 16.70 -23.91 -117.83
CA GLU A 183 17.63 -25.04 -117.77
C GLU A 183 18.75 -24.89 -118.83
N SER A 184 19.81 -25.68 -118.68
CA SER A 184 20.92 -25.90 -119.63
C SER A 184 22.06 -24.88 -119.70
N LYS A 185 23.18 -25.18 -119.01
CA LYS A 185 24.43 -25.63 -119.66
C LYS A 185 25.53 -26.06 -118.67
N ILE A 186 26.08 -27.25 -118.89
CA ILE A 186 27.32 -27.77 -118.28
C ILE A 186 28.41 -27.71 -119.35
N ILE A 187 29.59 -27.13 -119.08
CA ILE A 187 30.88 -27.50 -119.71
C ILE A 187 32.02 -27.38 -118.67
N GLN A 188 32.88 -28.40 -118.67
CA GLN A 188 34.11 -28.63 -117.88
C GLN A 188 35.17 -27.50 -117.93
N ASN A 189 35.98 -27.35 -116.87
CA ASN A 189 37.40 -27.79 -116.86
C ASN A 189 38.17 -27.54 -115.53
N ASN A 190 39.36 -28.13 -115.43
CA ASN A 190 40.14 -28.39 -114.20
C ASN A 190 41.01 -27.23 -113.66
N VAL A 191 41.11 -27.11 -112.31
CA VAL A 191 42.32 -27.11 -111.43
C VAL A 191 43.67 -26.61 -112.05
N PRO A 192 44.49 -25.71 -111.43
CA PRO A 192 44.94 -25.78 -110.02
C PRO A 192 45.13 -24.49 -109.16
N VAL A 193 45.12 -24.70 -107.83
CA VAL A 193 46.05 -24.21 -106.76
C VAL A 193 46.67 -22.79 -106.84
N THR A 194 46.40 -21.93 -105.83
CA THR A 194 47.43 -21.43 -104.86
C THR A 194 46.85 -20.59 -103.70
N SER A 195 47.52 -20.71 -102.54
CA SER A 195 47.79 -19.69 -101.49
C SER A 195 46.68 -18.96 -100.71
N GLU A 196 46.59 -19.35 -99.42
CA GLU A 196 46.80 -18.49 -98.22
C GLU A 196 45.77 -17.46 -97.72
N SER A 197 45.75 -17.35 -96.38
CA SER A 197 45.02 -16.41 -95.50
C SER A 197 43.49 -16.57 -95.46
N THR A 198 42.81 -16.47 -94.31
CA THR A 198 43.24 -15.88 -93.02
C THR A 198 42.68 -16.66 -91.83
N HIS A 199 43.40 -16.67 -90.71
CA HIS A 199 42.89 -17.19 -89.43
C HIS A 199 41.60 -16.50 -88.97
N ALA A 200 40.61 -17.28 -88.55
CA ALA A 200 39.60 -16.86 -87.58
C ALA A 200 39.49 -17.93 -86.48
N TYR A 201 39.93 -17.55 -85.28
CA TYR A 201 39.99 -18.36 -84.08
C TYR A 201 38.59 -18.40 -83.40
N ILE A 202 38.30 -19.51 -82.68
CA ILE A 202 37.46 -19.62 -81.45
C ILE A 202 36.31 -20.66 -81.46
N SER A 203 36.36 -21.52 -80.45
CA SER A 203 35.32 -22.37 -79.83
C SER A 203 34.54 -23.41 -80.64
N GLN A 204 35.12 -24.61 -80.63
CA GLN A 204 34.48 -25.88 -80.26
C GLN A 204 32.98 -25.82 -79.92
N SER A 205 32.16 -26.45 -80.77
CA SER A 205 30.88 -27.08 -80.38
C SER A 205 30.90 -28.54 -80.84
N PRO A 206 30.58 -29.53 -79.99
CA PRO A 206 30.65 -30.95 -80.37
C PRO A 206 29.69 -31.39 -81.49
N GLN A 207 28.70 -30.56 -81.85
CA GLN A 207 27.64 -30.95 -82.79
C GLN A 207 27.98 -30.78 -84.28
N ALA A 208 29.04 -30.06 -84.65
CA ALA A 208 29.40 -29.85 -86.07
C ALA A 208 30.11 -31.04 -86.74
N ILE A 209 30.59 -32.02 -85.95
CA ILE A 209 31.35 -33.19 -86.45
C ILE A 209 30.41 -34.31 -86.93
N SER A 210 29.19 -34.41 -86.38
CA SER A 210 28.23 -35.45 -86.78
C SER A 210 27.63 -35.19 -88.17
N SER A 211 27.23 -33.95 -88.45
CA SER A 211 26.59 -33.59 -89.73
C SER A 211 27.56 -33.65 -90.93
N THR A 212 28.85 -33.41 -90.71
CA THR A 212 29.88 -33.53 -91.75
C THR A 212 30.23 -34.99 -92.07
N ALA A 213 30.20 -35.87 -91.07
CA ALA A 213 30.31 -37.33 -91.27
C ALA A 213 29.09 -37.92 -92.00
N GLU A 214 27.89 -37.43 -91.70
CA GLU A 214 26.67 -37.83 -92.43
C GLU A 214 26.66 -37.32 -93.87
N PHE A 215 27.04 -36.06 -94.10
CA PHE A 215 27.12 -35.48 -95.45
C PHE A 215 28.09 -36.25 -96.35
N THR A 216 29.30 -36.56 -95.85
CA THR A 216 30.29 -37.35 -96.62
C THR A 216 29.81 -38.78 -96.89
N LYS A 217 29.09 -39.41 -95.96
CA LYS A 217 28.47 -40.73 -96.18
C LYS A 217 27.40 -40.69 -97.29
N TRP A 218 26.51 -39.69 -97.28
CA TRP A 218 25.50 -39.53 -98.34
C TRP A 218 26.13 -39.22 -99.71
N GLN A 219 27.23 -38.46 -99.73
CA GLN A 219 27.99 -38.19 -100.95
C GLN A 219 28.60 -39.47 -101.55
N MET A 220 29.17 -40.36 -100.73
CA MET A 220 29.69 -41.66 -101.18
C MET A 220 28.60 -42.62 -101.69
N GLU A 221 27.44 -42.68 -101.04
CA GLU A 221 26.32 -43.50 -101.54
C GLU A 221 25.73 -42.95 -102.85
N LEU A 222 25.70 -41.62 -103.03
CA LEU A 222 25.29 -41.00 -104.30
C LEU A 222 26.27 -41.33 -105.43
N GLU A 223 27.57 -41.26 -105.17
CA GLU A 223 28.62 -41.56 -106.15
C GLU A 223 28.60 -43.04 -106.57
N LYS A 224 28.41 -43.94 -105.60
CA LYS A 224 28.20 -45.38 -105.81
C LYS A 224 26.91 -45.69 -106.59
N LEU A 225 25.82 -44.97 -106.33
CA LEU A 225 24.57 -45.09 -107.10
C LEU A 225 24.77 -44.61 -108.55
N ASN A 226 25.54 -43.55 -108.76
CA ASN A 226 25.86 -43.03 -110.09
C ASN A 226 26.66 -44.05 -110.92
N LEU A 227 27.67 -44.70 -110.32
CA LEU A 227 28.42 -45.79 -110.95
C LEU A 227 27.53 -46.98 -111.34
N LEU A 228 26.53 -47.33 -110.53
CA LEU A 228 25.56 -48.39 -110.86
C LEU A 228 24.67 -48.02 -112.07
N TYR A 229 24.22 -46.76 -112.15
CA TYR A 229 23.45 -46.28 -113.31
C TYR A 229 24.31 -46.18 -114.58
N GLN A 230 25.58 -45.80 -114.45
CA GLN A 230 26.52 -45.77 -115.57
C GLN A 230 26.77 -47.18 -116.12
N ALA A 231 27.12 -48.15 -115.28
CA ALA A 231 27.30 -49.54 -115.69
C ALA A 231 26.02 -50.14 -116.32
N LYS A 232 24.84 -49.78 -115.82
CA LYS A 232 23.56 -50.20 -116.43
C LYS A 232 23.36 -49.61 -117.83
N THR A 233 23.77 -48.35 -118.04
CA THR A 233 23.73 -47.67 -119.34
C THR A 233 24.67 -48.34 -120.34
N GLU A 234 25.92 -48.61 -119.95
CA GLU A 234 26.92 -49.30 -120.78
C GLU A 234 26.45 -50.69 -121.25
N VAL A 235 25.77 -51.45 -120.39
CA VAL A 235 25.16 -52.75 -120.75
C VAL A 235 24.05 -52.60 -121.79
N TYR A 236 23.17 -51.60 -121.65
CA TYR A 236 22.12 -51.35 -122.66
C TYR A 236 22.71 -50.86 -123.99
N GLU A 237 23.73 -50.01 -123.97
CA GLU A 237 24.43 -49.57 -125.19
C GLU A 237 25.08 -50.75 -125.93
N ALA A 238 25.77 -51.64 -125.20
CA ALA A 238 26.32 -52.87 -125.77
C ALA A 238 25.22 -53.77 -126.38
N GLN A 239 24.07 -53.88 -125.72
CA GLN A 239 22.93 -54.66 -126.23
C GLN A 239 22.35 -54.04 -127.51
N VAL A 240 22.19 -52.72 -127.57
CA VAL A 240 21.75 -51.99 -128.78
C VAL A 240 22.74 -52.17 -129.94
N ILE A 241 24.05 -52.14 -129.67
CA ILE A 241 25.09 -52.37 -130.68
C ILE A 241 25.01 -53.80 -131.22
N SER A 242 24.82 -54.81 -130.35
CA SER A 242 24.64 -56.21 -130.80
C SER A 242 23.42 -56.37 -131.70
N LEU A 243 22.25 -55.89 -131.26
CA LEU A 243 21.00 -56.01 -132.02
C LEU A 243 21.07 -55.30 -133.39
N ARG A 244 21.77 -54.17 -133.48
CA ARG A 244 22.04 -53.49 -134.76
C ARG A 244 22.92 -54.32 -135.70
N LYS A 245 23.92 -55.03 -135.16
CA LYS A 245 24.79 -55.93 -135.93
C LYS A 245 24.01 -57.14 -136.46
N ASP A 246 23.19 -57.75 -135.61
CA ASP A 246 22.38 -58.92 -135.98
C ASP A 246 21.33 -58.56 -137.06
N LEU A 247 20.71 -57.38 -136.94
CA LEU A 247 19.81 -56.84 -137.96
C LEU A 247 20.52 -56.67 -139.32
N ALA A 248 21.73 -56.10 -139.33
CA ALA A 248 22.51 -55.90 -140.55
C ALA A 248 22.91 -57.23 -141.24
N ILE A 249 23.19 -58.27 -140.44
CA ILE A 249 23.45 -59.62 -140.96
C ILE A 249 22.18 -60.20 -141.62
N SER A 250 21.04 -60.15 -140.92
CA SER A 250 19.78 -60.70 -141.46
C SER A 250 19.30 -59.98 -142.74
N GLN A 251 19.56 -58.67 -142.85
CA GLN A 251 19.26 -57.89 -144.05
C GLN A 251 20.08 -58.37 -145.25
N LYS A 252 21.39 -58.59 -145.05
CA LYS A 252 22.29 -59.13 -146.08
C LYS A 252 21.86 -60.52 -146.55
N ASP A 253 21.52 -61.42 -145.62
CA ASP A 253 21.05 -62.78 -145.95
C ASP A 253 19.77 -62.74 -146.80
N CYS A 254 18.87 -61.80 -146.53
CA CYS A 254 17.67 -61.58 -147.35
C CYS A 254 17.98 -61.07 -148.76
N GLU A 255 19.02 -60.26 -148.96
CA GLU A 255 19.45 -59.79 -150.27
C GLU A 255 20.10 -60.91 -151.09
N ASP A 256 20.96 -61.73 -150.48
CA ASP A 256 21.59 -62.89 -151.12
C ASP A 256 20.54 -63.93 -151.56
N LEU A 257 19.52 -64.20 -150.74
CA LEU A 257 18.40 -65.07 -151.11
C LEU A 257 17.58 -64.52 -152.30
N LYS A 258 17.33 -63.20 -152.34
CA LYS A 258 16.70 -62.55 -153.51
C LYS A 258 17.58 -62.60 -154.76
N GLY A 259 18.91 -62.59 -154.62
CA GLY A 259 19.84 -62.83 -155.72
C GLY A 259 19.69 -64.24 -156.30
N ARG A 260 19.67 -65.26 -155.43
CA ARG A 260 19.53 -66.67 -155.82
C ARG A 260 18.20 -66.98 -156.52
N LEU A 261 17.09 -66.41 -156.04
CA LEU A 261 15.78 -66.62 -156.66
C LEU A 261 15.74 -66.13 -158.12
N ARG A 262 16.27 -64.94 -158.39
CA ARG A 262 16.32 -64.36 -159.76
C ARG A 262 17.17 -65.19 -160.73
N HIS A 263 18.24 -65.82 -160.25
CA HIS A 263 19.01 -66.79 -161.05
C HIS A 263 18.24 -68.10 -161.32
N GLN A 264 17.39 -68.54 -160.40
CA GLN A 264 16.55 -69.73 -160.58
C GLN A 264 15.39 -69.47 -161.56
N GLU A 265 14.75 -68.31 -161.47
CA GLU A 265 13.70 -67.87 -162.40
C GLU A 265 14.25 -67.76 -163.84
N SER A 266 15.44 -67.17 -164.00
CA SER A 266 16.11 -67.04 -165.30
C SER A 266 16.43 -68.38 -165.97
N ARG A 267 16.64 -69.45 -165.18
CA ARG A 267 16.88 -70.80 -165.71
C ARG A 267 15.62 -71.49 -166.24
N ASN A 268 14.46 -71.20 -165.67
CA ASN A 268 13.21 -71.91 -166.03
C ASN A 268 12.63 -71.43 -167.38
N SER A 269 12.87 -70.18 -167.75
CA SER A 269 12.34 -69.58 -169.00
C SER A 269 12.91 -70.18 -170.30
N LEU A 270 13.98 -70.97 -170.23
CA LEU A 270 14.65 -71.56 -171.40
C LEU A 270 14.21 -73.02 -171.70
N SER A 271 13.37 -73.63 -170.86
CA SER A 271 13.16 -75.09 -170.91
C SER A 271 11.96 -75.58 -171.74
N ASN A 272 10.97 -74.72 -172.04
CA ASN A 272 9.69 -75.16 -172.63
C ASN A 272 9.51 -74.77 -174.09
N GLY A 273 10.38 -75.32 -174.96
CA GLY A 273 10.19 -75.31 -176.41
C GLY A 273 9.99 -76.73 -176.96
N ARG A 274 8.74 -77.19 -177.12
CA ARG A 274 8.47 -78.37 -177.95
C ARG A 274 7.08 -78.34 -178.60
N LEU A 275 7.08 -78.46 -179.93
CA LEU A 275 5.88 -78.48 -180.77
C LEU A 275 5.16 -79.84 -180.70
N VAL A 276 3.85 -79.82 -180.90
CA VAL A 276 3.08 -81.01 -181.29
C VAL A 276 2.88 -80.96 -182.81
N SER A 277 3.32 -82.01 -183.51
CA SER A 277 3.12 -82.20 -184.95
C SER A 277 2.25 -83.45 -185.16
N GLY A 278 1.34 -83.40 -186.13
CA GLY A 278 0.35 -84.45 -186.37
C GLY A 278 0.98 -85.77 -186.79
N LEU A 279 0.56 -86.86 -186.14
CA LEU A 279 1.06 -88.21 -186.37
C LEU A 279 0.30 -88.91 -187.52
N CYS A 280 0.95 -89.87 -188.18
CA CYS A 280 0.36 -90.59 -189.32
C CYS A 280 -0.68 -91.65 -188.89
N VAL A 281 -1.45 -92.15 -189.86
CA VAL A 281 -2.61 -93.04 -189.66
C VAL A 281 -2.34 -94.24 -188.75
N LYS A 282 -1.14 -94.85 -188.80
CA LYS A 282 -0.76 -95.97 -187.93
C LYS A 282 -0.64 -95.57 -186.45
N CYS A 283 -0.18 -94.35 -186.17
CA CYS A 283 -0.08 -93.83 -184.82
C CYS A 283 -1.45 -93.45 -184.26
N ALA A 284 -2.33 -92.85 -185.07
CA ALA A 284 -3.71 -92.56 -184.68
C ALA A 284 -4.49 -93.84 -184.31
N GLN A 285 -4.23 -94.97 -184.99
CA GLN A 285 -4.79 -96.26 -184.61
C GLN A 285 -4.18 -96.84 -183.32
N HIS A 286 -2.90 -96.60 -183.04
CA HIS A 286 -2.29 -96.98 -181.77
C HIS A 286 -2.80 -96.13 -180.60
N GLU A 287 -2.97 -94.83 -180.83
CA GLU A 287 -3.51 -93.86 -179.87
C GLU A 287 -4.99 -94.11 -179.58
N ALA A 288 -5.79 -94.54 -180.58
CA ALA A 288 -7.17 -94.96 -180.37
C ALA A 288 -7.29 -96.23 -179.49
N VAL A 289 -6.37 -97.20 -179.64
CA VAL A 289 -6.32 -98.40 -178.79
C VAL A 289 -5.89 -98.04 -177.37
N LEU A 290 -4.86 -97.19 -177.20
CA LEU A 290 -4.45 -96.69 -175.88
C LEU A 290 -5.55 -95.83 -175.23
N ALA A 291 -6.31 -95.05 -176.00
CA ALA A 291 -7.44 -94.27 -175.51
C ALA A 291 -8.61 -95.15 -175.03
N GLN A 292 -8.76 -96.39 -175.53
CA GLN A 292 -9.76 -97.33 -175.04
C GLN A 292 -9.31 -98.13 -173.80
N THR A 293 -8.01 -98.26 -173.55
CA THR A 293 -7.48 -99.07 -172.43
C THR A 293 -6.87 -98.27 -171.27
N HIS A 294 -6.36 -97.06 -171.49
CA HIS A 294 -5.67 -96.24 -170.47
C HIS A 294 -6.45 -95.02 -169.97
N THR A 295 -7.53 -94.59 -170.64
CA THR A 295 -8.34 -93.43 -170.22
C THR A 295 -8.90 -93.55 -168.80
N ASN A 296 -9.33 -94.73 -168.39
CA ASN A 296 -9.86 -94.98 -167.04
C ASN A 296 -8.82 -94.68 -165.94
N VAL A 297 -7.55 -95.05 -166.15
CA VAL A 297 -6.46 -94.78 -165.19
C VAL A 297 -6.17 -93.29 -165.07
N HIS A 298 -6.18 -92.55 -166.19
CA HIS A 298 -6.01 -91.10 -166.18
C HIS A 298 -7.20 -90.38 -165.52
N MET A 299 -8.42 -90.84 -165.74
CA MET A 299 -9.63 -90.30 -165.10
C MET A 299 -9.58 -90.45 -163.58
N GLN A 300 -9.23 -91.65 -163.07
CA GLN A 300 -9.05 -91.88 -161.63
C GLN A 300 -7.93 -91.03 -161.00
N ALA A 301 -6.88 -90.70 -161.78
CA ALA A 301 -5.83 -89.79 -161.32
C ALA A 301 -6.32 -88.34 -161.25
N ILE A 302 -7.09 -87.87 -162.24
CA ILE A 302 -7.71 -86.54 -162.26
C ILE A 302 -8.72 -86.40 -161.12
N GLU A 303 -9.52 -87.43 -160.84
CA GLU A 303 -10.47 -87.46 -159.71
C GLU A 303 -9.76 -87.41 -158.34
N ARG A 304 -8.63 -88.11 -158.18
CA ARG A 304 -7.82 -88.00 -156.95
C ARG A 304 -7.23 -86.60 -156.79
N LEU A 305 -6.56 -86.07 -157.81
CA LEU A 305 -5.97 -84.73 -157.78
C LEU A 305 -7.03 -83.63 -157.59
N THR A 306 -8.24 -83.83 -158.10
CA THR A 306 -9.39 -82.93 -157.88
C THR A 306 -9.83 -82.96 -156.43
N ARG A 307 -10.00 -84.16 -155.83
CA ARG A 307 -10.32 -84.31 -154.40
C ARG A 307 -9.23 -83.73 -153.51
N GLU A 308 -7.96 -84.07 -153.74
CA GLU A 308 -6.82 -83.52 -153.01
C GLU A 308 -6.76 -81.99 -153.09
N ARG A 309 -7.05 -81.40 -154.26
CA ARG A 309 -7.16 -79.96 -154.45
C ARG A 309 -8.37 -79.36 -153.72
N ASP A 310 -9.51 -80.00 -153.72
CA ASP A 310 -10.72 -79.52 -153.04
C ASP A 310 -10.61 -79.63 -151.51
N GLU A 311 -9.97 -80.69 -151.02
CA GLU A 311 -9.55 -80.86 -149.62
C GLU A 311 -8.54 -79.76 -149.21
N LEU A 312 -7.50 -79.52 -150.01
CA LEU A 312 -6.54 -78.44 -149.76
C LEU A 312 -7.17 -77.05 -149.82
N MET A 313 -8.12 -76.81 -150.73
CA MET A 313 -8.88 -75.56 -150.80
C MET A 313 -9.81 -75.39 -149.60
N SER A 314 -10.42 -76.47 -149.11
CA SER A 314 -11.21 -76.48 -147.87
C SER A 314 -10.32 -76.13 -146.68
N VAL A 315 -9.16 -76.78 -146.53
CA VAL A 315 -8.17 -76.48 -145.48
C VAL A 315 -7.68 -75.02 -145.59
N LEU A 316 -7.36 -74.53 -146.79
CA LEU A 316 -7.00 -73.12 -147.01
C LEU A 316 -8.11 -72.15 -146.61
N SER A 317 -9.37 -72.50 -146.85
CA SER A 317 -10.52 -71.68 -146.46
C SER A 317 -10.72 -71.67 -144.95
N SER A 318 -10.54 -72.81 -144.26
CA SER A 318 -10.57 -72.89 -142.79
C SER A 318 -9.43 -72.10 -142.16
N LEU A 319 -8.18 -72.30 -142.61
CA LEU A 319 -7.01 -71.56 -142.09
C LEU A 319 -7.12 -70.05 -142.29
N ARG A 320 -7.77 -69.58 -143.36
CA ARG A 320 -8.08 -68.15 -143.55
C ARG A 320 -9.16 -67.66 -142.59
N SER A 321 -10.16 -68.49 -142.29
CA SER A 321 -11.15 -68.18 -141.25
C SER A 321 -10.48 -68.09 -139.88
N ASP A 322 -9.70 -69.11 -139.50
CA ASP A 322 -8.98 -69.19 -138.24
C ASP A 322 -8.03 -68.00 -138.05
N LEU A 323 -7.28 -67.62 -139.10
CA LEU A 323 -6.42 -66.44 -139.10
C LEU A 323 -7.21 -65.14 -138.85
N ASN A 324 -8.34 -64.96 -139.54
CA ASN A 324 -9.21 -63.79 -139.33
C ASN A 324 -9.78 -63.76 -137.91
N GLU A 325 -10.19 -64.91 -137.35
CA GLU A 325 -10.66 -64.97 -135.98
C GLU A 325 -9.55 -64.67 -134.95
N VAL A 326 -8.33 -65.17 -135.18
CA VAL A 326 -7.16 -64.87 -134.33
C VAL A 326 -6.83 -63.38 -134.39
N GLN A 327 -6.81 -62.78 -135.58
CA GLN A 327 -6.62 -61.33 -135.76
C GLN A 327 -7.71 -60.52 -135.05
N GLN A 328 -8.99 -60.93 -135.14
CA GLN A 328 -10.07 -60.23 -134.44
C GLN A 328 -9.94 -60.39 -132.91
N ARG A 329 -9.55 -61.57 -132.41
CA ARG A 329 -9.26 -61.80 -130.99
C ARG A 329 -8.08 -60.95 -130.52
N GLU A 330 -7.02 -60.82 -131.31
CA GLU A 330 -5.86 -59.97 -131.05
C GLU A 330 -6.24 -58.48 -130.99
N LEU A 331 -7.03 -57.99 -131.96
CA LEU A 331 -7.55 -56.62 -131.95
C LEU A 331 -8.45 -56.35 -130.72
N ASN A 332 -9.32 -57.29 -130.36
CA ASN A 332 -10.17 -57.17 -129.18
C ASN A 332 -9.32 -57.18 -127.89
N ALA A 333 -8.31 -58.04 -127.79
CA ALA A 333 -7.40 -58.09 -126.65
C ALA A 333 -6.55 -56.82 -126.53
N PHE A 334 -6.06 -56.28 -127.66
CA PHE A 334 -5.35 -55.00 -127.70
C PHE A 334 -6.23 -53.85 -127.20
N GLN A 335 -7.51 -53.79 -127.61
CA GLN A 335 -8.46 -52.80 -127.12
C GLN A 335 -8.73 -52.94 -125.61
N GLN A 336 -8.88 -54.17 -125.10
CA GLN A 336 -9.03 -54.44 -123.67
C GLN A 336 -7.80 -54.03 -122.85
N VAL A 337 -6.59 -54.35 -123.34
CA VAL A 337 -5.33 -53.92 -122.70
C VAL A 337 -5.22 -52.40 -122.69
N LYS A 338 -5.55 -51.73 -123.80
CA LYS A 338 -5.58 -50.28 -123.87
C LYS A 338 -6.52 -49.67 -122.81
N GLN A 339 -7.77 -50.14 -122.74
CA GLN A 339 -8.74 -49.66 -121.74
C GLN A 339 -8.28 -49.94 -120.30
N ALA A 340 -7.66 -51.11 -120.05
CA ALA A 340 -7.12 -51.44 -118.74
C ALA A 340 -5.94 -50.55 -118.33
N VAL A 341 -5.09 -50.16 -119.29
CA VAL A 341 -4.00 -49.17 -119.07
C VAL A 341 -4.59 -47.79 -118.79
N GLU A 342 -5.54 -47.31 -119.61
CA GLU A 342 -6.21 -46.02 -119.41
C GLU A 342 -6.86 -45.93 -118.01
N MET A 343 -7.63 -46.94 -117.59
CA MET A 343 -8.21 -47.00 -116.23
C MET A 343 -7.15 -47.05 -115.13
N ALA A 344 -6.03 -47.75 -115.34
CA ALA A 344 -4.94 -47.82 -114.37
C ALA A 344 -4.16 -46.49 -114.26
N GLU A 345 -4.01 -45.75 -115.36
CA GLU A 345 -3.43 -44.41 -115.40
C GLU A 345 -4.34 -43.41 -114.68
N GLU A 346 -5.65 -43.42 -114.95
CA GLU A 346 -6.64 -42.61 -114.23
C GLU A 346 -6.61 -42.88 -112.72
N ALA A 347 -6.66 -44.15 -112.30
CA ALA A 347 -6.56 -44.53 -110.89
C ALA A 347 -5.23 -44.11 -110.25
N ASN A 348 -4.11 -44.16 -110.98
CA ASN A 348 -2.81 -43.67 -110.50
C ASN A 348 -2.77 -42.14 -110.38
N LEU A 349 -3.41 -41.40 -111.28
CA LEU A 349 -3.56 -39.95 -111.19
C LEU A 349 -4.42 -39.55 -109.98
N GLU A 350 -5.55 -40.21 -109.76
CA GLU A 350 -6.40 -39.99 -108.58
C GLU A 350 -5.68 -40.33 -107.27
N LYS A 351 -4.98 -41.47 -107.21
CA LYS A 351 -4.12 -41.85 -106.08
C LYS A 351 -3.07 -40.78 -105.81
N THR A 352 -2.41 -40.24 -106.84
CA THR A 352 -1.38 -39.22 -106.69
C THR A 352 -1.96 -37.90 -106.18
N LYS A 353 -3.11 -37.45 -106.69
CA LYS A 353 -3.86 -36.29 -106.17
C LYS A 353 -4.23 -36.48 -104.70
N ALA A 354 -4.74 -37.65 -104.32
CA ALA A 354 -5.11 -37.96 -102.94
C ALA A 354 -3.88 -38.02 -102.00
N MET A 355 -2.75 -38.57 -102.44
CA MET A 355 -1.51 -38.56 -101.66
C MET A 355 -1.00 -37.14 -101.42
N PHE A 356 -1.00 -36.28 -102.45
CA PHE A 356 -0.62 -34.87 -102.32
C PHE A 356 -1.51 -34.12 -101.32
N GLN A 357 -2.85 -34.31 -101.41
CA GLN A 357 -3.79 -33.72 -100.45
C GLN A 357 -3.54 -34.21 -99.02
N CYS A 358 -3.30 -35.51 -98.83
CA CYS A 358 -2.93 -36.07 -97.53
C CYS A 358 -1.61 -35.50 -96.99
N GLU A 359 -0.61 -35.29 -97.84
CA GLU A 359 0.67 -34.69 -97.45
C GLU A 359 0.52 -33.20 -97.10
N GLN A 360 -0.25 -32.43 -97.87
CA GLN A 360 -0.60 -31.04 -97.56
C GLN A 360 -1.29 -30.93 -96.20
N LEU A 361 -2.27 -31.81 -95.92
CA LEU A 361 -2.97 -31.85 -94.63
C LEU A 361 -2.04 -32.28 -93.48
N ARG A 362 -1.17 -33.28 -93.67
CA ARG A 362 -0.15 -33.66 -92.67
C ARG A 362 0.79 -32.50 -92.35
N ASN A 363 1.23 -31.77 -93.37
CA ASN A 363 2.11 -30.62 -93.20
C ASN A 363 1.41 -29.47 -92.45
N GLU A 364 0.12 -29.22 -92.70
CA GLU A 364 -0.61 -28.20 -91.92
C GLU A 364 -0.89 -28.65 -90.48
N ILE A 365 -1.20 -29.93 -90.24
CA ILE A 365 -1.29 -30.49 -88.89
C ILE A 365 0.05 -30.37 -88.16
N ALA A 366 1.18 -30.62 -88.84
CA ALA A 366 2.51 -30.45 -88.26
C ALA A 366 2.79 -28.98 -87.88
N ARG A 367 2.46 -28.01 -88.75
CA ARG A 367 2.57 -26.58 -88.43
C ARG A 367 1.65 -26.16 -87.28
N GLN A 368 0.43 -26.70 -87.22
CA GLN A 368 -0.49 -26.43 -86.11
C GLN A 368 0.05 -26.97 -84.78
N ARG A 369 0.62 -28.18 -84.76
CA ARG A 369 1.29 -28.74 -83.58
C ARG A 369 2.47 -27.86 -83.16
N GLU A 370 3.36 -27.50 -84.09
CA GLU A 370 4.51 -26.65 -83.79
C GLU A 370 4.11 -25.27 -83.24
N ARG A 371 3.00 -24.68 -83.73
CA ARG A 371 2.43 -23.44 -83.16
C ARG A 371 1.94 -23.65 -81.73
N LEU A 372 1.16 -24.70 -81.48
CA LEU A 372 0.64 -25.03 -80.14
C LEU A 372 1.77 -25.39 -79.15
N ASP A 373 2.79 -26.11 -79.58
CA ASP A 373 3.95 -26.47 -78.76
C ASP A 373 4.75 -25.21 -78.35
N LYS A 374 4.88 -24.23 -79.25
CA LYS A 374 5.49 -22.92 -78.94
C LYS A 374 4.65 -22.09 -77.98
N GLU A 375 3.33 -22.01 -78.19
CA GLU A 375 2.41 -21.32 -77.29
C GLU A 375 2.42 -21.95 -75.89
N LEU A 376 2.39 -23.28 -75.81
CA LEU A 376 2.48 -24.04 -74.57
C LEU A 376 3.83 -23.83 -73.87
N ALA A 377 4.94 -23.77 -74.60
CA ALA A 377 6.26 -23.44 -74.02
C ALA A 377 6.29 -22.01 -73.45
N VAL A 378 5.71 -21.03 -74.16
CA VAL A 378 5.61 -19.63 -73.69
C VAL A 378 4.75 -19.52 -72.43
N GLU A 379 3.61 -20.20 -72.36
CA GLU A 379 2.78 -20.22 -71.15
C GLU A 379 3.45 -20.96 -69.99
N GLN A 380 4.17 -22.06 -70.24
CA GLN A 380 4.98 -22.73 -69.22
C GLN A 380 6.10 -21.81 -68.69
N GLU A 381 6.75 -21.03 -69.55
CA GLU A 381 7.77 -20.06 -69.16
C GLU A 381 7.19 -18.89 -68.35
N LYS A 382 6.00 -18.38 -68.72
CA LYS A 382 5.25 -17.39 -67.91
C LYS A 382 4.88 -17.94 -66.53
N ILE A 383 4.39 -19.17 -66.46
CA ILE A 383 4.05 -19.84 -65.20
C ILE A 383 5.32 -20.07 -64.35
N ALA A 384 6.46 -20.40 -64.98
CA ALA A 384 7.73 -20.52 -64.28
C ALA A 384 8.19 -19.18 -63.69
N ARG A 385 8.21 -18.10 -64.50
CA ARG A 385 8.52 -16.73 -64.04
C ARG A 385 7.65 -16.30 -62.87
N ALA A 386 6.33 -16.42 -62.99
CA ALA A 386 5.41 -16.05 -61.90
C ALA A 386 5.62 -16.88 -60.63
N ARG A 387 5.98 -18.17 -60.75
CA ARG A 387 6.34 -19.00 -59.59
C ARG A 387 7.64 -18.55 -58.93
N ASP A 388 8.63 -18.12 -59.70
CA ASP A 388 9.91 -17.69 -59.17
C ASP A 388 9.83 -16.28 -58.56
N GLU A 389 9.07 -15.36 -59.16
CA GLU A 389 8.68 -14.07 -58.57
C GLU A 389 8.01 -14.25 -57.20
N VAL A 390 7.01 -15.13 -57.10
CA VAL A 390 6.33 -15.45 -55.83
C VAL A 390 7.27 -16.09 -54.79
N LYS A 391 8.23 -16.93 -55.21
CA LYS A 391 9.25 -17.47 -54.29
C LYS A 391 10.18 -16.37 -53.78
N GLU A 392 10.59 -15.44 -54.64
CA GLU A 392 11.43 -14.32 -54.23
C GLU A 392 10.72 -13.39 -53.25
N GLU A 393 9.45 -13.05 -53.51
CA GLU A 393 8.64 -12.26 -52.59
C GLU A 393 8.45 -12.98 -51.24
N MET A 394 8.10 -14.27 -51.26
CA MET A 394 7.99 -15.08 -50.05
C MET A 394 9.30 -15.16 -49.26
N GLU A 395 10.46 -15.23 -49.93
CA GLU A 395 11.77 -15.24 -49.26
C GLU A 395 12.14 -13.85 -48.70
N LYS A 396 11.79 -12.75 -49.40
CA LYS A 396 11.90 -11.37 -48.88
C LYS A 396 11.03 -11.18 -47.63
N ASP A 397 9.78 -11.65 -47.65
CA ASP A 397 8.87 -11.63 -46.50
C ASP A 397 9.40 -12.49 -45.34
N LYS A 398 9.90 -13.69 -45.61
CA LYS A 398 10.55 -14.55 -44.61
C LYS A 398 11.78 -13.89 -43.99
N GLN A 399 12.58 -13.16 -44.76
CA GLN A 399 13.73 -12.42 -44.25
C GLN A 399 13.33 -11.21 -43.39
N THR A 400 12.31 -10.45 -43.80
CA THR A 400 11.81 -9.31 -42.99
C THR A 400 11.12 -9.79 -41.71
N LEU A 401 10.36 -10.88 -41.75
CA LEU A 401 9.80 -11.54 -40.56
C LEU A 401 10.90 -12.05 -39.62
N LYS A 402 11.98 -12.64 -40.16
CA LYS A 402 13.14 -13.05 -39.35
C LYS A 402 13.83 -11.85 -38.68
N ALA A 403 14.06 -10.77 -39.42
CA ALA A 403 14.69 -9.56 -38.88
C ALA A 403 13.84 -8.88 -37.80
N THR A 404 12.52 -8.77 -38.02
CA THR A 404 11.60 -8.22 -37.01
C THR A 404 11.46 -9.12 -35.78
N ALA A 405 11.46 -10.44 -35.94
CA ALA A 405 11.49 -11.39 -34.82
C ALA A 405 12.78 -11.27 -33.99
N MET A 406 13.95 -11.11 -34.64
CA MET A 406 15.23 -10.87 -33.95
C MET A 406 15.20 -9.56 -33.15
N HIS A 407 14.81 -8.44 -33.78
CA HIS A 407 14.69 -7.15 -33.10
C HIS A 407 13.69 -7.17 -31.92
N LEU A 408 12.57 -7.90 -32.06
CA LEU A 408 11.63 -8.09 -30.94
C LEU A 408 12.24 -8.95 -29.82
N SER A 409 13.01 -9.97 -30.15
CA SER A 409 13.71 -10.82 -29.17
C SER A 409 14.78 -10.03 -28.41
N GLU A 410 15.56 -9.20 -29.09
CA GLU A 410 16.53 -8.27 -28.48
C GLU A 410 15.84 -7.28 -27.54
N LYS A 411 14.67 -6.74 -27.96
CA LYS A 411 13.87 -5.84 -27.13
C LYS A 411 13.29 -6.55 -25.89
N VAL A 412 12.85 -7.80 -26.01
CA VAL A 412 12.39 -8.62 -24.88
C VAL A 412 13.54 -8.85 -23.90
N ALA A 413 14.70 -9.33 -24.35
CA ALA A 413 15.86 -9.55 -23.48
C ALA A 413 16.34 -8.26 -22.78
N SER A 414 16.27 -7.12 -23.47
CA SER A 414 16.56 -5.80 -22.88
C SER A 414 15.58 -5.44 -21.76
N LEU A 415 14.28 -5.62 -21.99
CA LEU A 415 13.23 -5.37 -20.99
C LEU A 415 13.32 -6.35 -19.81
N GLU A 416 13.62 -7.63 -20.04
CA GLU A 416 13.88 -8.63 -19.00
C GLU A 416 15.07 -8.21 -18.12
N SER A 417 16.18 -7.79 -18.73
CA SER A 417 17.34 -7.30 -17.96
C SER A 417 17.02 -6.06 -17.11
N GLN A 418 16.08 -5.22 -17.58
CA GLN A 418 15.62 -4.04 -16.85
C GLN A 418 14.68 -4.43 -15.70
N THR A 419 13.75 -5.37 -15.90
CA THR A 419 12.85 -5.84 -14.84
C THR A 419 13.62 -6.58 -13.75
N GLU A 420 14.62 -7.39 -14.09
CA GLU A 420 15.49 -8.01 -13.09
C GLU A 420 16.26 -6.97 -12.26
N ARG A 421 16.82 -5.93 -12.91
CA ARG A 421 17.54 -4.85 -12.22
C ARG A 421 16.62 -4.12 -11.23
N LEU A 422 15.45 -3.69 -11.69
CA LEU A 422 14.45 -3.03 -10.85
C LEU A 422 13.96 -3.95 -9.71
N THR A 423 13.87 -5.27 -9.95
CA THR A 423 13.51 -6.25 -8.91
C THR A 423 14.58 -6.31 -7.83
N ARG A 424 15.87 -6.43 -8.20
CA ARG A 424 17.01 -6.42 -7.26
C ARG A 424 17.07 -5.10 -6.46
N GLU A 425 16.84 -3.97 -7.11
CA GLU A 425 16.78 -2.65 -6.46
C GLU A 425 15.60 -2.57 -5.47
N LYS A 426 14.41 -3.03 -5.86
CA LYS A 426 13.22 -3.10 -5.01
C LYS A 426 13.43 -4.01 -3.79
N ASP A 427 14.06 -5.18 -3.96
CA ASP A 427 14.36 -6.11 -2.86
C ASP A 427 15.42 -5.54 -1.90
N SER A 428 16.42 -4.82 -2.42
CA SER A 428 17.40 -4.08 -1.61
C SER A 428 16.73 -2.97 -0.79
N LEU A 429 15.86 -2.17 -1.40
CA LEU A 429 15.11 -1.11 -0.70
C LEU A 429 14.13 -1.68 0.34
N ALA A 430 13.48 -2.81 0.04
CA ALA A 430 12.62 -3.51 1.01
C ALA A 430 13.44 -3.99 2.22
N SER A 431 14.61 -4.59 2.00
CA SER A 431 15.52 -5.03 3.07
C SER A 431 15.99 -3.85 3.93
N GLN A 432 16.36 -2.73 3.30
CA GLN A 432 16.75 -1.50 4.01
C GLN A 432 15.60 -0.90 4.84
N LEU A 433 14.36 -0.96 4.33
CA LEU A 433 13.16 -0.52 5.04
C LEU A 433 12.85 -1.42 6.23
N GLU A 434 12.91 -2.75 6.09
CA GLU A 434 12.73 -3.68 7.19
C GLU A 434 13.77 -3.45 8.30
N ASP A 435 15.03 -3.25 7.94
CA ASP A 435 16.08 -3.00 8.93
C ASP A 435 15.94 -1.64 9.60
N ALA A 436 15.42 -0.63 8.89
CA ALA A 436 15.05 0.65 9.49
C ALA A 436 13.86 0.51 10.45
N GLN A 437 12.84 -0.29 10.10
CA GLN A 437 11.70 -0.58 10.97
C GLN A 437 12.14 -1.34 12.23
N LYS A 438 12.97 -2.39 12.11
CA LYS A 438 13.56 -3.13 13.24
C LYS A 438 14.33 -2.18 14.17
N ARG A 439 15.14 -1.26 13.60
CA ARG A 439 15.84 -0.21 14.35
C ARG A 439 14.87 0.72 15.09
N CYS A 440 13.85 1.25 14.43
CA CYS A 440 12.84 2.11 15.06
C CYS A 440 12.09 1.39 16.20
N ILE A 441 11.71 0.12 16.02
CA ILE A 441 11.05 -0.68 17.07
C ILE A 441 11.98 -0.86 18.27
N SER A 442 13.25 -1.23 18.05
CA SER A 442 14.22 -1.38 19.15
C SER A 442 14.45 -0.08 19.93
N GLN A 443 14.51 1.06 19.24
CA GLN A 443 14.60 2.39 19.86
C GLN A 443 13.31 2.74 20.62
N GLN A 444 12.14 2.39 20.09
CA GLN A 444 10.87 2.56 20.78
C GLN A 444 10.82 1.73 22.08
N ASP A 445 11.21 0.46 22.04
CA ASP A 445 11.28 -0.39 23.23
C ASP A 445 12.25 0.18 24.29
N ASP A 446 13.42 0.66 23.87
CA ASP A 446 14.39 1.27 24.79
C ASP A 446 13.90 2.60 25.38
N THR A 447 13.24 3.46 24.60
CA THR A 447 12.59 4.67 25.14
C THR A 447 11.44 4.33 26.09
N VAL A 448 10.66 3.27 25.82
CA VAL A 448 9.62 2.80 26.74
C VAL A 448 10.22 2.29 28.05
N LYS A 449 11.31 1.52 28.01
CA LYS A 449 12.07 1.09 29.20
C LYS A 449 12.54 2.29 30.01
N VAL A 450 13.24 3.25 29.40
CA VAL A 450 13.71 4.48 30.07
C VAL A 450 12.55 5.29 30.65
N CYS A 451 11.45 5.45 29.91
CA CYS A 451 10.24 6.12 30.42
C CYS A 451 9.56 5.35 31.57
N SER A 452 9.67 4.02 31.63
CA SER A 452 9.16 3.22 32.76
C SER A 452 10.05 3.37 34.00
N GLU A 453 11.37 3.37 33.82
CA GLU A 453 12.36 3.57 34.88
C GLU A 453 12.25 4.99 35.47
N LEU A 454 12.20 6.02 34.64
CA LEU A 454 12.00 7.42 35.09
C LEU A 454 10.67 7.60 35.84
N ARG A 455 9.59 6.91 35.45
CA ARG A 455 8.33 6.90 36.20
C ARG A 455 8.47 6.19 37.55
N HIS A 456 9.21 5.09 37.62
CA HIS A 456 9.48 4.41 38.88
C HIS A 456 10.29 5.30 39.84
N GLN A 457 11.37 5.92 39.36
CA GLN A 457 12.18 6.87 40.12
C GLN A 457 11.38 8.10 40.57
N LEU A 458 10.54 8.67 39.69
CA LEU A 458 9.67 9.80 40.04
C LEU A 458 8.69 9.42 41.17
N ASN A 459 8.03 8.25 41.06
CA ASN A 459 7.12 7.77 42.10
C ASN A 459 7.86 7.52 43.43
N GLN A 460 9.08 6.97 43.38
CA GLN A 460 9.91 6.75 44.57
C GLN A 460 10.28 8.08 45.25
N LEU A 461 10.68 9.09 44.48
CA LEU A 461 10.99 10.43 44.99
C LEU A 461 9.73 11.13 45.53
N GLN A 462 8.57 10.98 44.88
CA GLN A 462 7.30 11.48 45.40
C GLN A 462 6.96 10.86 46.75
N MET A 463 7.06 9.54 46.91
CA MET A 463 6.82 8.86 48.18
C MET A 463 7.78 9.34 49.29
N GLN A 464 9.07 9.51 48.99
CA GLN A 464 10.04 10.07 49.95
C GLN A 464 9.70 11.51 50.34
N ARG A 465 9.27 12.33 49.38
CA ARG A 465 8.84 13.72 49.57
C ARG A 465 7.57 13.79 50.43
N ASP A 466 6.58 12.94 50.17
CA ASP A 466 5.31 12.88 50.92
C ASP A 466 5.55 12.49 52.39
N GLU A 467 6.44 11.51 52.62
CA GLU A 467 6.82 11.09 53.97
C GLU A 467 7.65 12.18 54.69
N ALA A 468 8.55 12.87 53.99
CA ALA A 468 9.25 14.03 54.56
C ALA A 468 8.30 15.18 54.91
N GLU A 469 7.31 15.49 54.05
CA GLU A 469 6.26 16.47 54.34
C GLU A 469 5.37 16.06 55.51
N LYS A 470 5.09 14.76 55.68
CA LYS A 470 4.36 14.23 56.84
C LYS A 470 5.14 14.40 58.13
N ASN A 471 6.40 13.95 58.17
CA ASN A 471 7.28 14.10 59.33
C ASN A 471 7.48 15.57 59.72
N LEU A 472 7.58 16.47 58.74
CA LEU A 472 7.66 17.92 58.95
C LEU A 472 6.34 18.51 59.51
N ARG A 473 5.17 18.01 59.07
CA ARG A 473 3.87 18.39 59.66
C ARG A 473 3.75 17.90 61.11
N GLU A 474 4.14 16.66 61.39
CA GLU A 474 4.14 16.08 62.73
C GLU A 474 5.06 16.86 63.68
N CYS A 475 6.32 17.09 63.27
CA CYS A 475 7.30 17.86 64.02
C CYS A 475 6.86 19.31 64.28
N ARG A 476 6.27 19.98 63.29
CA ARG A 476 5.63 21.30 63.49
C ARG A 476 4.53 21.24 64.54
N SER A 477 3.62 20.26 64.44
CA SER A 477 2.53 20.12 65.40
C SER A 477 3.03 19.84 66.83
N GLN A 478 4.12 19.07 66.97
CA GLN A 478 4.72 18.80 68.26
C GLN A 478 5.36 20.05 68.84
N ASN A 479 6.15 20.79 68.04
CA ASN A 479 6.74 22.06 68.47
C ASN A 479 5.68 23.10 68.86
N THR A 480 4.52 23.16 68.19
CA THR A 480 3.40 24.01 68.63
C THR A 480 2.86 23.60 69.99
N ARG A 481 2.63 22.30 70.25
CA ARG A 481 2.19 21.82 71.57
C ARG A 481 3.22 22.09 72.66
N ASP A 482 4.51 21.89 72.35
CA ASP A 482 5.60 22.13 73.29
C ASP A 482 5.69 23.63 73.63
N LEU A 483 5.51 24.52 72.65
CA LEU A 483 5.40 25.98 72.90
C LEU A 483 4.17 26.32 73.75
N GLU A 484 2.98 25.80 73.44
CA GLU A 484 1.76 26.01 74.25
C GLU A 484 1.95 25.56 75.72
N LEU A 485 2.64 24.43 75.95
CA LEU A 485 2.98 23.96 77.30
C LEU A 485 3.98 24.88 78.01
N ARG A 486 4.96 25.44 77.29
CA ARG A 486 5.90 26.41 77.84
C ARG A 486 5.25 27.75 78.15
N ASP A 487 4.34 28.23 77.30
CA ASP A 487 3.57 29.44 77.55
C ASP A 487 2.67 29.27 78.79
N GLN A 488 1.99 28.13 78.93
CA GLN A 488 1.23 27.80 80.15
C GLN A 488 2.12 27.75 81.41
N GLU A 489 3.37 27.32 81.30
CA GLU A 489 4.32 27.30 82.41
C GLU A 489 4.86 28.70 82.74
N ILE A 490 5.12 29.53 81.73
CA ILE A 490 5.45 30.96 81.86
C ILE A 490 4.29 31.71 82.53
N GLU A 491 3.04 31.45 82.17
CA GLU A 491 1.86 32.04 82.81
C GLU A 491 1.74 31.63 84.29
N LYS A 492 1.91 30.34 84.61
CA LYS A 492 1.92 29.85 86.01
C LYS A 492 3.00 30.54 86.84
N LEU A 493 4.24 30.57 86.34
CA LEU A 493 5.36 31.24 87.01
C LEU A 493 5.13 32.75 87.13
N SER A 494 4.55 33.39 86.12
CA SER A 494 4.20 34.82 86.16
C SER A 494 3.13 35.11 87.21
N LEU A 495 2.12 34.24 87.35
CA LEU A 495 1.12 34.32 88.41
C LEU A 495 1.75 34.14 89.80
N GLU A 496 2.68 33.19 89.97
CA GLU A 496 3.43 33.01 91.23
C GLU A 496 4.31 34.21 91.57
N ILE A 497 5.07 34.73 90.61
CA ILE A 497 5.84 35.98 90.75
C ILE A 497 4.90 37.14 91.13
N SER A 498 3.71 37.25 90.53
CA SER A 498 2.75 38.30 90.89
C SER A 498 2.20 38.16 92.32
N LYS A 499 1.98 36.93 92.80
CA LYS A 499 1.57 36.64 94.18
C LYS A 499 2.69 36.97 95.17
N ILE A 500 3.93 36.61 94.85
CA ILE A 500 5.11 36.92 95.67
C ILE A 500 5.34 38.43 95.72
N LYS A 501 5.26 39.14 94.58
CA LYS A 501 5.33 40.61 94.52
C LYS A 501 4.26 41.25 95.41
N LYS A 502 2.97 40.89 95.26
CA LYS A 502 1.89 41.42 96.12
C LYS A 502 2.13 41.19 97.62
N ARG A 503 2.66 40.02 98.00
CA ARG A 503 3.04 39.71 99.40
C ARG A 503 4.25 40.51 99.89
N LEU A 504 5.20 40.78 99.00
CA LEU A 504 6.34 41.64 99.30
C LEU A 504 5.90 43.10 99.45
N ASP A 505 5.07 43.60 98.54
CA ASP A 505 4.51 44.96 98.56
C ASP A 505 3.69 45.18 99.84
N SER A 506 2.83 44.22 100.21
CA SER A 506 2.07 44.31 101.48
C SER A 506 3.00 44.29 102.69
N ALA A 507 3.98 43.38 102.75
CA ALA A 507 4.93 43.34 103.85
C ALA A 507 5.83 44.59 103.94
N GLN A 508 6.14 45.22 102.80
CA GLN A 508 6.84 46.51 102.75
C GLN A 508 5.93 47.65 103.25
N GLN A 509 4.65 47.64 102.90
CA GLN A 509 3.67 48.60 103.40
C GLN A 509 3.44 48.46 104.91
N ASP A 510 3.30 47.23 105.42
CA ASP A 510 3.18 46.93 106.84
C ASP A 510 4.45 47.36 107.60
N ALA A 511 5.64 47.08 107.05
CA ALA A 511 6.91 47.54 107.62
C ALA A 511 7.05 49.08 107.60
N ALA A 512 6.50 49.76 106.60
CA ALA A 512 6.46 51.22 106.54
C ALA A 512 5.47 51.80 107.57
N GLN A 513 4.31 51.16 107.78
CA GLN A 513 3.36 51.52 108.83
C GLN A 513 3.99 51.34 110.22
N ALA A 514 4.60 50.18 110.50
CA ALA A 514 5.29 49.93 111.77
C ALA A 514 6.45 50.92 112.02
N LYS A 515 7.19 51.32 110.99
CA LYS A 515 8.19 52.41 111.10
C LYS A 515 7.55 53.75 111.43
N ASN A 516 6.44 54.12 110.79
CA ASN A 516 5.73 55.36 111.08
C ASN A 516 5.13 55.37 112.49
N GLU A 517 4.62 54.23 112.97
CA GLU A 517 4.16 54.07 114.35
C GLU A 517 5.33 54.16 115.35
N SER A 518 6.47 53.53 115.07
CA SER A 518 7.69 53.66 115.87
C SER A 518 8.17 55.11 115.94
N LEU A 519 8.15 55.85 114.82
CA LEU A 519 8.48 57.28 114.79
C LEU A 519 7.47 58.08 115.64
N ARG A 520 6.17 57.84 115.49
CA ARG A 520 5.11 58.50 116.27
C ARG A 520 5.21 58.22 117.78
N LEU A 521 5.55 56.98 118.16
CA LEU A 521 5.81 56.60 119.54
C LEU A 521 7.09 57.29 120.08
N THR A 522 8.12 57.41 119.24
CA THR A 522 9.35 58.15 119.59
C THR A 522 9.08 59.64 119.78
N GLU A 523 8.24 60.25 118.93
CA GLU A 523 7.78 61.64 119.12
C GLU A 523 6.97 61.81 120.41
N LEU A 524 6.05 60.89 120.71
CA LEU A 524 5.25 60.92 121.95
C LEU A 524 6.13 60.75 123.18
N LEU A 525 7.12 59.85 123.13
CA LEU A 525 8.14 59.67 124.16
C LEU A 525 8.92 60.98 124.37
N GLY A 526 9.45 61.59 123.31
CA GLY A 526 10.18 62.86 123.40
C GLY A 526 9.33 64.01 123.97
N ARG A 527 8.03 64.07 123.66
CA ARG A 527 7.09 65.03 124.28
C ARG A 527 6.91 64.75 125.79
N ALA A 528 6.76 63.49 126.18
CA ALA A 528 6.62 63.09 127.57
C ALA A 528 7.91 63.33 128.39
N GLU A 529 9.08 63.05 127.81
CA GLU A 529 10.39 63.35 128.39
C GLU A 529 10.60 64.85 128.56
N HIS A 530 10.20 65.67 127.58
CA HIS A 530 10.25 67.13 127.69
C HIS A 530 9.31 67.66 128.78
N GLN A 531 8.06 67.15 128.86
CA GLN A 531 7.14 67.49 129.96
C GLN A 531 7.73 67.10 131.32
N LEU A 532 8.28 65.89 131.45
CA LEU A 532 8.95 65.43 132.68
C LEU A 532 10.11 66.35 133.09
N HIS A 533 10.89 66.86 132.12
CA HIS A 533 11.96 67.80 132.38
C HIS A 533 11.43 69.15 132.91
N LEU A 534 10.36 69.69 132.32
CA LEU A 534 9.70 70.90 132.80
C LEU A 534 9.17 70.71 134.24
N THR A 535 8.47 69.61 134.53
CA THR A 535 7.95 69.34 135.88
C THR A 535 9.06 69.14 136.91
N ARG A 536 10.23 68.62 136.51
CA ARG A 536 11.42 68.57 137.39
C ARG A 536 11.95 69.97 137.72
N LEU A 537 12.02 70.86 136.73
CA LEU A 537 12.46 72.24 136.92
C LEU A 537 11.50 73.02 137.84
N GLU A 538 10.19 72.85 137.66
CA GLU A 538 9.13 73.41 138.53
C GLU A 538 9.22 72.90 139.97
N LYS A 539 9.54 71.61 140.15
CA LYS A 539 9.78 71.03 141.48
C LYS A 539 11.02 71.66 142.14
N GLU A 540 12.10 71.88 141.39
CA GLU A 540 13.34 72.48 141.90
C GLU A 540 13.21 73.96 142.24
N THR A 541 12.36 74.73 141.54
CA THR A 541 12.04 76.11 141.92
C THR A 541 11.15 76.14 143.18
N ALA A 542 10.12 75.31 143.25
CA ALA A 542 9.25 75.21 144.42
C ALA A 542 10.02 74.80 145.70
N LEU A 543 10.97 73.86 145.59
CA LEU A 543 11.83 73.45 146.71
C LEU A 543 12.78 74.56 147.17
N ARG A 544 13.30 75.39 146.25
CA ARG A 544 14.13 76.57 146.60
C ARG A 544 13.32 77.60 147.37
N CYS A 545 12.16 78.00 146.87
CA CYS A 545 11.26 78.93 147.56
C CYS A 545 10.95 78.46 148.99
N ARG A 546 10.55 77.18 149.15
CA ARG A 546 10.23 76.61 150.47
C ARG A 546 11.44 76.53 151.42
N SER A 547 12.67 76.47 150.89
CA SER A 547 13.90 76.56 151.69
C SER A 547 14.09 77.97 152.25
N ASP A 548 13.79 78.98 151.44
CA ASP A 548 14.03 80.37 151.80
C ASP A 548 12.95 80.91 152.75
N ASP A 549 11.70 80.44 152.61
CA ASP A 549 10.62 80.66 153.60
C ASP A 549 11.01 80.13 155.00
N VAL A 550 11.59 78.92 155.07
CA VAL A 550 12.04 78.32 156.33
C VAL A 550 13.15 79.15 156.98
N LYS A 551 14.11 79.66 156.20
CA LYS A 551 15.18 80.54 156.71
C LYS A 551 14.60 81.84 157.29
N ALA A 552 13.65 82.46 156.59
CA ALA A 552 12.99 83.68 157.04
C ALA A 552 12.25 83.48 158.38
N LEU A 553 11.49 82.38 158.50
CA LEU A 553 10.79 82.02 159.73
C LEU A 553 11.75 81.74 160.90
N THR A 554 12.87 81.05 160.67
CA THR A 554 13.87 80.82 161.72
C THR A 554 14.53 82.11 162.21
N PHE A 555 14.78 83.07 161.32
CA PHE A 555 15.34 84.37 161.70
C PHE A 555 14.35 85.20 162.53
N GLN A 556 13.06 85.18 162.16
CA GLN A 556 12.02 85.90 162.89
C GLN A 556 11.78 85.33 164.31
N ALA A 557 11.87 84.01 164.48
CA ALA A 557 11.76 83.37 165.79
C ALA A 557 12.90 83.78 166.74
N GLN A 558 14.15 83.80 166.27
CA GLN A 558 15.32 84.18 167.07
C GLN A 558 15.27 85.64 167.56
N LEU A 559 14.75 86.56 166.73
CA LEU A 559 14.52 87.95 167.13
C LEU A 559 13.50 88.05 168.28
N CYS A 560 12.40 87.29 168.20
CA CYS A 560 11.34 87.31 169.21
C CYS A 560 11.81 86.69 170.55
N GLU A 561 12.66 85.67 170.52
CA GLU A 561 13.31 85.12 171.72
C GLU A 561 14.24 86.14 172.39
N GLN A 562 15.02 86.91 171.62
CA GLN A 562 15.90 87.95 172.18
C GLN A 562 15.12 89.08 172.87
N GLU A 563 14.03 89.55 172.25
CA GLU A 563 13.16 90.58 172.84
C GLU A 563 12.50 90.13 174.16
N LEU A 564 12.02 88.88 174.21
CA LEU A 564 11.45 88.30 175.43
C LEU A 564 12.50 88.16 176.54
N THR A 565 13.72 87.73 176.20
CA THR A 565 14.80 87.53 177.17
C THR A 565 15.22 88.85 177.83
N GLN A 566 15.34 89.94 177.05
CA GLN A 566 15.62 91.27 177.62
C GLN A 566 14.51 91.75 178.56
N LYS A 567 13.24 91.49 178.22
CA LYS A 567 12.08 91.88 179.03
C LYS A 567 12.02 91.16 180.38
N ILE A 568 12.41 89.89 180.42
CA ILE A 568 12.50 89.10 181.66
C ILE A 568 13.57 89.67 182.58
N GLN A 569 14.80 89.87 182.08
CA GLN A 569 15.90 90.44 182.86
C GLN A 569 15.57 91.83 183.44
N GLN A 570 14.82 92.65 182.69
CA GLN A 570 14.38 93.97 183.15
C GLN A 570 13.30 93.89 184.25
N MET A 571 12.41 92.89 184.19
CA MET A 571 11.40 92.63 185.23
C MET A 571 12.00 92.03 186.51
N GLU A 572 13.00 91.16 186.38
CA GLU A 572 13.71 90.54 187.51
C GLU A 572 14.47 91.61 188.33
N ALA A 573 15.23 92.48 187.67
CA ALA A 573 15.94 93.58 188.33
C ALA A 573 15.00 94.57 189.05
N GLN A 574 13.78 94.77 188.53
CA GLN A 574 12.75 95.58 189.17
C GLN A 574 12.15 94.87 190.40
N HIS A 575 11.99 93.54 190.34
CA HIS A 575 11.51 92.72 191.46
C HIS A 575 12.50 92.71 192.62
N ASP A 576 13.80 92.49 192.37
CA ASP A 576 14.83 92.47 193.41
C ASP A 576 14.91 93.79 194.19
N LYS A 577 14.73 94.92 193.49
CA LYS A 577 14.72 96.25 194.10
C LYS A 577 13.54 96.43 195.06
N ASN A 578 12.33 96.03 194.64
CA ASN A 578 11.14 96.06 195.48
C ASN A 578 11.26 95.10 196.69
N VAL A 579 11.89 93.93 196.50
CA VAL A 579 12.14 92.97 197.59
C VAL A 579 13.11 93.53 198.64
N GLN A 580 14.15 94.28 198.23
CA GLN A 580 15.04 94.97 199.16
C GLN A 580 14.31 96.07 199.96
N GLU A 581 13.47 96.87 199.31
CA GLU A 581 12.65 97.90 199.97
C GLU A 581 11.66 97.28 200.97
N CYS A 582 10.95 96.22 200.60
CA CYS A 582 10.11 95.44 201.53
C CYS A 582 10.92 94.85 202.69
N GLY A 583 12.17 94.40 202.46
CA GLY A 583 13.07 93.90 203.49
C GLY A 583 13.49 94.96 204.53
N VAL A 584 13.58 96.24 204.13
CA VAL A 584 13.82 97.36 205.06
C VAL A 584 12.56 97.66 205.89
N VAL A 585 11.38 97.67 205.27
CA VAL A 585 10.09 97.91 205.96
C VAL A 585 9.75 96.77 206.93
N LEU A 586 10.05 95.52 206.59
CA LEU A 586 9.85 94.37 207.49
C LEU A 586 10.78 94.43 208.72
N LYS A 587 12.00 94.96 208.59
CA LYS A 587 12.89 95.13 209.75
C LYS A 587 12.37 96.19 210.73
N SER A 588 11.92 97.34 210.23
CA SER A 588 11.38 98.40 211.11
C SER A 588 10.04 98.02 211.76
N GLN A 589 9.17 97.27 211.07
CA GLN A 589 7.95 96.72 211.69
C GLN A 589 8.25 95.69 212.79
N ASN A 590 9.27 94.84 212.62
CA ASN A 590 9.65 93.87 213.66
C ASN A 590 10.20 94.55 214.94
N GLU A 591 10.93 95.66 214.82
CA GLU A 591 11.34 96.46 216.00
C GLU A 591 10.15 97.07 216.75
N LEU A 592 9.10 97.49 216.02
CA LEU A 592 7.87 98.01 216.61
C LEU A 592 7.06 96.92 217.33
N ILE A 593 6.96 95.73 216.73
CA ILE A 593 6.32 94.55 217.33
C ILE A 593 7.08 94.10 218.59
N GLY A 594 8.41 94.22 218.62
CA GLY A 594 9.22 93.98 219.82
C GLY A 594 8.82 94.89 220.99
N LYS A 595 8.65 96.19 220.73
CA LYS A 595 8.24 97.18 221.75
C LYS A 595 6.80 96.95 222.24
N LEU A 596 5.89 96.54 221.35
CA LEU A 596 4.52 96.18 221.73
C LEU A 596 4.47 94.90 222.59
N LYS A 597 5.30 93.89 222.30
CA LYS A 597 5.40 92.69 223.14
C LYS A 597 5.83 93.00 224.58
N THR A 598 6.78 93.91 224.78
CA THR A 598 7.21 94.32 226.14
C THR A 598 6.12 95.06 226.92
N GLU A 599 5.28 95.85 226.25
CA GLU A 599 4.10 96.48 226.87
C GLU A 599 3.03 95.44 227.26
N CYS A 600 2.71 94.50 226.37
CA CYS A 600 1.75 93.42 226.67
C CYS A 600 2.23 92.54 227.84
N GLN A 601 3.52 92.23 227.94
CA GLN A 601 4.08 91.44 229.04
C GLN A 601 4.05 92.18 230.40
N ASN A 602 4.14 93.50 230.41
CA ASN A 602 3.95 94.31 231.62
C ASN A 602 2.46 94.36 232.07
N LEU A 603 1.53 94.32 231.12
CA LEU A 603 0.09 94.20 231.39
C LEU A 603 -0.29 92.80 231.88
N GLU A 604 0.26 91.74 231.29
CA GLU A 604 0.10 90.35 231.77
C GLU A 604 0.62 90.20 233.20
N SER A 605 1.86 90.60 233.49
CA SER A 605 2.45 90.47 234.82
C SER A 605 1.79 91.34 235.90
N THR A 606 1.10 92.43 235.53
CA THR A 606 0.27 93.19 236.48
C THR A 606 -1.12 92.61 236.68
N LEU A 607 -1.71 91.96 235.66
CA LEU A 607 -2.92 91.15 235.81
C LEU A 607 -2.66 89.90 236.66
N GLU A 608 -1.55 89.18 236.44
CA GLU A 608 -1.12 88.06 237.30
C GLU A 608 -0.92 88.48 238.75
N ARG A 609 -0.35 89.67 239.00
CA ARG A 609 -0.21 90.20 240.37
C ARG A 609 -1.56 90.52 241.03
N ILE A 610 -2.61 90.79 240.25
CA ILE A 610 -3.97 91.02 240.76
C ILE A 610 -4.67 89.66 240.99
N THR A 611 -4.55 88.70 240.07
CA THR A 611 -5.15 87.36 240.25
C THR A 611 -4.47 86.54 241.34
N GLU A 612 -3.15 86.55 241.47
CA GLU A 612 -2.46 85.78 242.53
C GLU A 612 -2.70 86.39 243.92
N LYS A 613 -2.88 87.71 244.03
CA LYS A 613 -3.22 88.34 245.32
C LYS A 613 -4.66 88.03 245.75
N ASN A 614 -5.59 87.90 244.81
CA ASN A 614 -6.95 87.43 245.08
C ASN A 614 -6.99 85.90 245.28
N ARG A 615 -6.03 85.14 244.74
CA ARG A 615 -5.85 83.72 245.11
C ARG A 615 -5.39 83.57 246.57
N LEU A 616 -4.52 84.47 247.03
CA LEU A 616 -4.12 84.57 248.45
C LEU A 616 -5.23 85.09 249.38
N GLU A 617 -6.20 85.85 248.86
CA GLU A 617 -7.43 86.24 249.59
C GLU A 617 -8.25 85.00 249.99
N ILE A 618 -8.32 84.00 249.10
CA ILE A 618 -9.08 82.75 249.31
C ILE A 618 -8.36 81.81 250.27
N ASP A 619 -7.04 81.60 250.12
CA ASP A 619 -6.29 80.72 251.01
C ASP A 619 -6.18 81.26 252.45
N LYS A 620 -6.09 82.59 252.63
CA LYS A 620 -5.99 83.16 253.98
C LYS A 620 -7.31 83.06 254.75
N LEU A 621 -8.45 83.28 254.09
CA LEU A 621 -9.78 83.06 254.68
C LEU A 621 -10.10 81.56 254.90
N SER A 622 -9.54 80.67 254.06
CA SER A 622 -9.60 79.21 254.24
C SER A 622 -8.80 78.72 255.45
N GLN A 623 -7.60 79.28 255.66
CA GLN A 623 -6.75 78.92 256.80
C GLN A 623 -7.24 79.53 258.13
N GLU A 624 -7.78 80.76 258.15
CA GLU A 624 -8.38 81.32 259.37
C GLU A 624 -9.75 80.70 259.74
N ASN A 625 -10.53 80.19 258.78
CA ASN A 625 -11.69 79.34 259.10
C ASN A 625 -11.30 77.95 259.64
N LYS A 626 -10.12 77.42 259.27
CA LYS A 626 -9.55 76.24 259.95
C LYS A 626 -9.07 76.58 261.36
N ASN A 627 -8.56 77.79 261.60
CA ASN A 627 -8.25 78.28 262.95
C ASN A 627 -9.52 78.48 263.81
N LEU A 628 -10.67 78.86 263.23
CA LEU A 628 -11.97 78.95 263.92
C LEU A 628 -12.46 77.64 264.57
N LYS A 629 -11.82 76.48 264.32
CA LYS A 629 -12.24 75.16 264.88
C LYS A 629 -11.21 74.45 265.76
N ALA A 630 -9.91 74.78 265.69
CA ALA A 630 -8.89 74.10 266.50
C ALA A 630 -8.65 74.77 267.85
N THR A 631 -8.64 76.11 267.93
CA THR A 631 -8.61 76.84 269.21
C THR A 631 -9.98 76.85 269.93
N LEU A 632 -11.04 76.34 269.29
CA LEU A 632 -12.26 75.88 269.96
C LEU A 632 -12.03 74.64 270.85
N GLY A 633 -10.99 73.84 270.56
CA GLY A 633 -10.66 72.57 271.23
C GLY A 633 -9.43 72.61 272.15
N ARG A 634 -8.73 73.74 272.23
CA ARG A 634 -7.75 74.06 273.28
C ARG A 634 -7.90 75.52 273.78
N CYS A 635 -8.96 75.95 274.46
CA CYS A 635 -10.01 75.28 275.21
C CYS A 635 -9.54 74.39 276.37
N GLN A 636 -10.45 74.31 277.35
CA GLN A 636 -10.72 73.20 278.26
C GLN A 636 -10.03 73.12 279.63
N LYS A 637 -8.79 72.70 279.87
CA LYS A 637 -7.56 72.59 279.10
C LYS A 637 -6.93 73.94 278.69
N ASP A 638 -5.61 74.07 278.59
CA ASP A 638 -4.66 73.42 279.50
C ASP A 638 -4.17 74.43 280.54
N LYS A 639 -4.82 74.56 281.71
CA LYS A 639 -6.06 73.96 282.28
C LYS A 639 -6.45 74.85 283.45
N GLY A 640 -5.69 74.79 284.55
CA GLY A 640 -5.14 76.00 285.18
C GLY A 640 -3.86 76.45 284.43
N GLU A 641 -3.07 75.55 283.81
CA GLU A 641 -2.46 74.33 284.43
C GLU A 641 -0.99 74.54 284.77
N MET A 642 -0.45 75.66 284.30
CA MET A 642 0.71 76.28 284.90
C MET A 642 0.30 77.72 285.25
N GLU A 643 -0.96 78.01 285.62
CA GLU A 643 -1.68 77.73 286.92
C GLU A 643 -1.09 78.50 288.11
N GLU A 644 0.18 78.80 287.97
CA GLU A 644 1.13 78.43 289.00
C GLU A 644 2.48 78.65 288.32
N GLN A 645 2.88 77.70 287.48
CA GLN A 645 4.07 76.99 287.91
C GLN A 645 5.32 77.83 287.85
N CYS A 646 5.46 78.62 286.80
CA CYS A 646 6.65 79.41 286.59
C CYS A 646 6.56 80.84 287.18
N ILE A 647 5.60 81.07 288.10
CA ILE A 647 5.81 81.76 289.42
C ILE A 647 7.29 81.70 289.77
N GLN A 648 7.77 80.45 289.76
CA GLN A 648 8.96 80.05 290.43
C GLN A 648 10.19 80.61 289.76
N HIS A 649 10.20 80.78 288.43
CA HIS A 649 11.42 80.74 287.63
C HIS A 649 11.69 81.97 286.73
N GLY A 650 11.28 83.20 287.06
CA GLY A 650 11.04 83.74 288.42
C GLY A 650 12.27 83.58 289.32
N LYS A 651 12.63 84.59 290.12
CA LYS A 651 14.01 84.73 290.64
C LYS A 651 14.97 85.02 289.46
N MET A 652 15.04 84.19 288.40
CA MET A 652 16.03 83.10 288.44
C MET A 652 17.35 83.71 288.05
N HIS A 653 17.96 83.54 286.89
CA HIS A 653 19.36 83.99 286.78
C HIS A 653 19.52 85.40 286.22
N GLU A 654 19.27 86.42 287.07
CA GLU A 654 20.03 86.84 288.30
C GLU A 654 21.50 87.09 287.95
N ARG A 655 22.15 87.81 288.89
CA ARG A 655 23.45 87.41 289.46
C ARG A 655 24.65 87.82 288.65
N MET A 656 24.61 87.57 287.34
CA MET A 656 25.80 87.17 286.61
C MET A 656 25.95 87.94 285.31
N LYS A 657 26.94 88.82 285.21
CA LYS A 657 27.96 89.31 286.19
C LYS A 657 28.52 90.59 285.55
N LYS A 658 28.76 91.74 286.21
CA LYS A 658 29.56 92.01 287.41
C LYS A 658 30.97 91.41 287.33
N ARG A 659 31.99 92.28 287.30
CA ARG A 659 33.44 91.96 287.14
C ARG A 659 33.73 91.56 285.68
N TYR A 660 34.30 92.40 284.83
CA TYR A 660 34.88 93.75 285.01
C TYR A 660 33.94 94.88 284.55
#